data_AF-A0A8J4UKV4-F1
#
_entry.id   AF-A0A8J4UKV4-F1
#
_cell.length_a   1.000
_cell.length_b   1.000
_cell.length_c   1.000
_cell.angle_alpha   90.00
_cell.angle_beta   90.00
_cell.angle_gamma   90.00
#
_symmetry.space_group_name_H-M   'P 1'
#
loop_
_entity.id
_entity.type
_entity.pdbx_description
1 polymer ?
#
loop_
_entity_poly.entity_id
_entity_poly.type
_entity_poly.pdbx_seq_one_letter_code
_entity_poly.pdbx_strand_id
1 'polypeptide(L)'
;FVLNDRAEGHQSVKGSNWNVIIKFSGVKIESVNLTLSEDTYTFSLNSVQHGGNDITMTDLSQTEHATICWQSSMFVVVHTSFKMKMQVQVSPEVQIYLYLQQNEQTKGLCGSYNHNTQDDFTSSSGIVENSPHFFALSWTVGTCKTDIPQVCINADNEKYARDKCSHLNNISGLFALCHNYVPVATYFEACVQRTCQSATDLLERACVGLGNYAKACANKGVYIGDWRAETNCSTSCPSNLIFDYAMQACNNTCRSFSSHDSTGVISDDPVEGCGCPSGTHLDTPLKCSPRSLCNCHYPGGITGPGSKIIDGRQCICENGNLRCSDVCDCPHGQICVHCAQTPVDTTQRTCESLSKPSLPQQYITEYHGTNICISGCYCPEGQYANHNGSCVTREKCTCKFSEEVYAPGETVTSNCKKCTCKGGQWYCTGGPCPGTCEVFGNGQYKTFDSKRYHFDGHCQYTLVEDASSQLFSIQAESVPCCDEALTCSRAISVNLKDEIQNEVTLILRDRNVTQKDLKSGINYQQLYSVHTVGLYIIISVNNLGLNVIWDKQTKVKIELQTKWMGKVRGLCGNFDGELMNDMMTSSSTVVSSTLEFGNSWKTAVPPCSDVTKELFPCEHHSYCYAWAQKRCMIIYSDTFKDCHPKVDREPYYQACILEACSCEFEGSFLGFCTAVAAYADACATQNICIKWRTPDRCPVYCDFYNKEGECSWHYEACPHQTFGENIFSGWLE
;
A
#
# COMPACT_ATOMS: atom_id res chain seq x y z
N PHE A 1 -21.65 6.46 -21.04
CA PHE A 1 -21.59 7.94 -21.13
C PHE A 1 -20.30 8.32 -21.83
N VAL A 2 -20.37 9.13 -22.89
CA VAL A 2 -19.17 9.69 -23.54
C VAL A 2 -18.93 11.05 -22.90
N LEU A 3 -18.11 11.07 -21.84
CA LEU A 3 -17.56 12.32 -21.31
C LEU A 3 -16.44 12.74 -22.26
N ASN A 4 -16.57 13.90 -22.89
CA ASN A 4 -15.56 14.43 -23.81
C ASN A 4 -14.65 15.49 -23.16
N ASP A 5 -14.66 15.60 -21.82
CA ASP A 5 -13.87 16.61 -21.10
C ASP A 5 -12.93 15.95 -20.08
N ARG A 6 -11.66 16.38 -20.17
CA ARG A 6 -10.46 15.73 -19.62
C ARG A 6 -9.89 16.58 -18.50
N ALA A 7 -9.66 15.94 -17.37
CA ALA A 7 -8.83 16.46 -16.28
C ALA A 7 -7.99 15.29 -15.74
N GLU A 8 -6.68 15.48 -15.54
CA GLU A 8 -5.90 14.57 -14.70
C GLU A 8 -6.30 14.84 -13.25
N GLY A 9 -6.93 13.87 -12.59
CA GLY A 9 -7.49 14.12 -11.27
C GLY A 9 -8.45 13.07 -10.77
N HIS A 10 -8.78 13.18 -9.49
CA HIS A 10 -9.90 12.44 -8.90
C HIS A 10 -11.18 13.26 -9.13
N GLN A 11 -12.26 12.64 -9.61
CA GLN A 11 -13.55 13.29 -9.78
C GLN A 11 -14.63 12.51 -9.05
N SER A 12 -15.62 13.18 -8.45
CA SER A 12 -16.59 12.52 -7.57
C SER A 12 -18.04 12.55 -8.07
N VAL A 13 -18.78 11.48 -7.75
CA VAL A 13 -20.23 11.41 -7.76
C VAL A 13 -20.67 11.02 -6.35
N LYS A 14 -21.62 11.76 -5.77
CA LYS A 14 -22.04 11.60 -4.37
C LYS A 14 -23.57 11.48 -4.29
N GLY A 15 -24.03 10.48 -3.54
CA GLY A 15 -25.39 10.37 -3.01
C GLY A 15 -25.43 10.63 -1.50
N SER A 16 -26.58 10.44 -0.87
CA SER A 16 -26.77 10.75 0.56
C SER A 16 -25.82 9.98 1.50
N ASN A 17 -25.48 8.72 1.17
CA ASN A 17 -24.67 7.80 1.99
C ASN A 17 -23.58 7.03 1.22
N TRP A 18 -23.22 7.48 0.01
CA TRP A 18 -22.20 6.84 -0.82
C TRP A 18 -21.45 7.84 -1.69
N ASN A 19 -20.20 7.54 -2.03
CA ASN A 19 -19.44 8.28 -3.03
C ASN A 19 -18.74 7.33 -4.01
N VAL A 20 -18.62 7.76 -5.26
CA VAL A 20 -17.79 7.13 -6.28
C VAL A 20 -16.77 8.16 -6.72
N ILE A 21 -15.49 7.85 -6.55
CA ILE A 21 -14.36 8.70 -6.95
C ILE A 21 -13.64 8.01 -8.11
N ILE A 22 -13.53 8.70 -9.23
CA ILE A 22 -12.90 8.18 -10.46
C ILE A 22 -11.55 8.88 -10.59
N LYS A 23 -10.48 8.10 -10.71
CA LYS A 23 -9.13 8.60 -11.00
C LYS A 23 -8.86 8.45 -12.49
N PHE A 24 -8.50 9.55 -13.15
CA PHE A 24 -8.15 9.56 -14.57
C PHE A 24 -6.63 9.64 -14.76
N SER A 25 -6.11 8.88 -15.73
CA SER A 25 -4.75 8.98 -16.25
C SER A 25 -4.82 9.22 -17.76
N GLY A 26 -4.54 10.45 -18.19
CA GLY A 26 -4.81 10.89 -19.57
C GLY A 26 -6.28 10.76 -19.96
N VAL A 27 -6.59 9.96 -20.99
CA VAL A 27 -7.97 9.70 -21.46
C VAL A 27 -8.59 8.40 -20.93
N LYS A 28 -7.94 7.74 -19.96
CA LYS A 28 -8.42 6.48 -19.37
C LYS A 28 -8.80 6.66 -17.91
N ILE A 29 -9.76 5.86 -17.46
CA ILE A 29 -9.99 5.64 -16.03
C ILE A 29 -8.88 4.70 -15.55
N GLU A 30 -8.09 5.17 -14.58
CA GLU A 30 -7.04 4.38 -13.93
C GLU A 30 -7.64 3.51 -12.82
N SER A 31 -8.49 4.12 -11.98
CA SER A 31 -9.19 3.42 -10.91
C SER A 31 -10.50 4.09 -10.55
N VAL A 32 -11.38 3.32 -9.93
CA VAL A 32 -12.67 3.77 -9.41
C VAL A 32 -12.75 3.34 -7.96
N ASN A 33 -12.99 4.27 -7.06
CA ASN A 33 -13.16 4.03 -5.64
C ASN A 33 -14.62 4.23 -5.27
N LEU A 34 -15.28 3.18 -4.80
CA LEU A 34 -16.63 3.24 -4.23
C LEU A 34 -16.51 3.22 -2.71
N THR A 35 -17.01 4.27 -2.06
CA THR A 35 -17.11 4.32 -0.59
C THR A 35 -18.57 4.18 -0.18
N LEU A 36 -18.86 3.19 0.65
CA LEU A 36 -20.17 2.94 1.26
C LEU A 36 -19.99 2.98 2.78
N SER A 37 -20.44 4.05 3.43
CA SER A 37 -20.17 4.27 4.86
C SER A 37 -18.67 4.23 5.19
N GLU A 38 -18.19 3.17 5.87
CA GLU A 38 -16.77 2.94 6.22
C GLU A 38 -16.05 1.97 5.26
N ASP A 39 -16.79 1.28 4.38
CA ASP A 39 -16.23 0.36 3.40
C ASP A 39 -15.73 1.09 2.15
N THR A 40 -14.49 0.81 1.74
CA THR A 40 -13.91 1.33 0.49
C THR A 40 -13.53 0.19 -0.46
N TYR A 41 -14.07 0.25 -1.68
CA TYR A 41 -13.78 -0.69 -2.76
C TYR A 41 -13.05 0.01 -3.90
N THR A 42 -11.94 -0.57 -4.35
CA THR A 42 -11.14 -0.03 -5.45
C THR A 42 -11.18 -0.97 -6.65
N PHE A 43 -11.63 -0.45 -7.79
CA PHE A 43 -11.65 -1.15 -9.07
C PHE A 43 -10.57 -0.57 -9.96
N SER A 44 -9.69 -1.41 -10.50
CA SER A 44 -8.61 -1.03 -11.40
C SER A 44 -8.48 -2.05 -12.52
N LEU A 45 -7.54 -1.85 -13.44
CA LEU A 45 -7.34 -2.75 -14.57
C LEU A 45 -7.09 -4.19 -14.08
N ASN A 46 -7.97 -5.12 -14.46
CA ASN A 46 -7.96 -6.54 -14.08
C ASN A 46 -7.98 -6.81 -12.55
N SER A 47 -8.32 -5.84 -11.69
CA SER A 47 -8.27 -6.01 -10.23
C SER A 47 -9.41 -5.29 -9.50
N VAL A 48 -9.86 -5.90 -8.41
CA VAL A 48 -10.85 -5.34 -7.47
C VAL A 48 -10.37 -5.60 -6.05
N GLN A 49 -10.42 -4.58 -5.19
CA GLN A 49 -9.93 -4.63 -3.82
C GLN A 49 -10.96 -4.12 -2.81
N HIS A 50 -10.99 -4.70 -1.61
CA HIS A 50 -11.74 -4.23 -0.44
C HIS A 50 -10.80 -4.09 0.75
N GLY A 51 -10.65 -2.86 1.28
CA GLY A 51 -9.75 -2.60 2.42
C GLY A 51 -8.29 -3.02 2.19
N GLY A 52 -7.84 -3.03 0.93
CA GLY A 52 -6.49 -3.46 0.52
C GLY A 52 -6.35 -4.96 0.20
N ASN A 53 -7.39 -5.77 0.36
CA ASN A 53 -7.39 -7.19 -0.02
C ASN A 53 -8.01 -7.40 -1.40
N ASP A 54 -7.41 -8.25 -2.23
CA ASP A 54 -7.93 -8.58 -3.56
C ASP A 54 -9.21 -9.44 -3.48
N ILE A 55 -10.22 -9.08 -4.26
CA ILE A 55 -11.44 -9.86 -4.50
C ILE A 55 -11.26 -10.61 -5.81
N THR A 56 -11.05 -11.93 -5.75
CA THR A 56 -10.82 -12.76 -6.94
C THR A 56 -12.13 -13.18 -7.62
N MET A 57 -12.04 -13.70 -8.85
CA MET A 57 -13.22 -14.20 -9.60
C MET A 57 -14.00 -15.33 -8.89
N THR A 58 -13.36 -16.05 -7.97
CA THR A 58 -14.00 -17.10 -7.17
C THR A 58 -14.62 -16.60 -5.88
N ASP A 59 -14.40 -15.32 -5.54
CA ASP A 59 -14.89 -14.72 -4.31
C ASP A 59 -16.27 -14.09 -4.48
N LEU A 60 -17.02 -14.15 -3.38
CA LEU A 60 -18.24 -13.38 -3.18
C LEU A 60 -17.98 -12.49 -1.96
N SER A 61 -17.78 -11.20 -2.19
CA SER A 61 -17.54 -10.23 -1.12
C SER A 61 -18.88 -9.66 -0.68
N GLN A 62 -19.25 -9.87 0.58
CA GLN A 62 -20.51 -9.40 1.15
C GLN A 62 -20.25 -8.60 2.43
N THR A 63 -20.80 -7.40 2.50
CA THR A 63 -20.89 -6.56 3.70
C THR A 63 -22.35 -6.21 3.97
N GLU A 64 -22.62 -5.50 5.07
CA GLU A 64 -23.96 -4.98 5.37
C GLU A 64 -24.50 -4.05 4.26
N HIS A 65 -23.60 -3.39 3.55
CA HIS A 65 -23.95 -2.34 2.59
C HIS A 65 -23.87 -2.79 1.14
N ALA A 66 -23.05 -3.80 0.80
CA ALA A 66 -22.91 -4.27 -0.57
C ALA A 66 -22.56 -5.75 -0.72
N THR A 67 -22.99 -6.31 -1.85
CA THR A 67 -22.54 -7.58 -2.39
C THR A 67 -21.78 -7.33 -3.69
N ILE A 68 -20.57 -7.87 -3.80
CA ILE A 68 -19.67 -7.70 -4.95
C ILE A 68 -19.26 -9.07 -5.46
N CYS A 69 -19.40 -9.26 -6.77
CA CYS A 69 -19.01 -10.50 -7.43
C CYS A 69 -18.53 -10.23 -8.86
N TRP A 70 -17.67 -11.10 -9.38
CA TRP A 70 -17.29 -11.11 -10.78
C TRP A 70 -18.41 -11.75 -11.61
N GLN A 71 -18.87 -11.07 -12.66
CA GLN A 71 -19.87 -11.60 -13.61
C GLN A 71 -19.20 -12.34 -14.78
N SER A 72 -18.02 -11.88 -15.19
CA SER A 72 -17.15 -12.51 -16.18
C SER A 72 -15.71 -12.09 -15.92
N SER A 73 -14.74 -12.58 -16.68
CA SER A 73 -13.35 -12.08 -16.59
C SER A 73 -13.18 -10.58 -16.91
N MET A 74 -14.22 -9.91 -17.41
CA MET A 74 -14.18 -8.52 -17.85
C MET A 74 -15.03 -7.59 -16.98
N PHE A 75 -16.04 -8.11 -16.27
CA PHE A 75 -17.02 -7.32 -15.54
C PHE A 75 -17.21 -7.77 -14.11
N VAL A 76 -17.34 -6.77 -13.24
CA VAL A 76 -17.66 -6.91 -11.81
C VAL A 76 -18.95 -6.15 -11.54
N VAL A 77 -19.81 -6.73 -10.70
CA VAL A 77 -21.06 -6.09 -10.28
C VAL A 77 -21.07 -5.86 -8.79
N VAL A 78 -21.66 -4.73 -8.41
CA VAL A 78 -21.91 -4.30 -7.04
C VAL A 78 -23.41 -4.08 -6.88
N HIS A 79 -24.00 -4.80 -5.95
CA HIS A 79 -25.37 -4.58 -5.48
C HIS A 79 -25.33 -3.99 -4.09
N THR A 80 -25.98 -2.86 -3.87
CA THR A 80 -26.07 -2.28 -2.53
C THR A 80 -27.39 -2.62 -1.84
N SER A 81 -27.39 -2.55 -0.51
CA SER A 81 -28.59 -2.74 0.32
C SER A 81 -29.71 -1.75 0.00
N PHE A 82 -29.35 -0.55 -0.47
CA PHE A 82 -30.28 0.49 -0.93
C PHE A 82 -30.64 0.40 -2.42
N LYS A 83 -30.39 -0.76 -3.06
CA LYS A 83 -30.80 -1.08 -4.44
C LYS A 83 -30.14 -0.24 -5.54
N MET A 84 -28.97 0.35 -5.28
CA MET A 84 -28.09 0.82 -6.35
C MET A 84 -27.37 -0.39 -6.95
N LYS A 85 -27.34 -0.44 -8.28
CA LYS A 85 -26.49 -1.36 -9.03
C LYS A 85 -25.35 -0.58 -9.67
N MET A 86 -24.12 -1.03 -9.43
CA MET A 86 -22.93 -0.52 -10.11
C MET A 86 -22.26 -1.67 -10.84
N GLN A 87 -22.07 -1.50 -12.15
CA GLN A 87 -21.38 -2.46 -12.99
C GLN A 87 -20.08 -1.84 -13.47
N VAL A 88 -18.97 -2.53 -13.27
CA VAL A 88 -17.63 -2.07 -13.60
C VAL A 88 -17.00 -3.03 -14.59
N GLN A 89 -16.69 -2.56 -15.79
CA GLN A 89 -15.78 -3.26 -16.68
C GLN A 89 -14.36 -3.00 -16.18
N VAL A 90 -13.55 -4.04 -16.00
CA VAL A 90 -12.15 -3.93 -15.54
C VAL A 90 -11.15 -4.38 -16.61
N SER A 91 -11.63 -4.89 -17.75
CA SER A 91 -10.82 -5.36 -18.87
C SER A 91 -11.54 -5.17 -20.21
N PRO A 92 -10.86 -4.77 -21.30
CA PRO A 92 -9.45 -4.37 -21.36
C PRO A 92 -9.20 -2.96 -20.79
N GLU A 93 -10.24 -2.22 -20.43
CA GLU A 93 -10.14 -0.90 -19.80
C GLU A 93 -11.22 -0.74 -18.74
N VAL A 94 -10.96 0.15 -17.77
CA VAL A 94 -11.92 0.43 -16.71
C VAL A 94 -13.07 1.29 -17.25
N GLN A 95 -14.30 0.80 -17.09
CA GLN A 95 -15.53 1.55 -17.41
C GLN A 95 -16.57 1.32 -16.33
N ILE A 96 -17.41 2.34 -16.07
CA ILE A 96 -18.43 2.27 -15.02
C ILE A 96 -19.83 2.53 -15.57
N TYR A 97 -20.78 1.81 -15.01
CA TYR A 97 -22.20 1.96 -15.28
C TYR A 97 -22.94 1.97 -13.94
N LEU A 98 -23.62 3.09 -13.66
CA LEU A 98 -24.41 3.28 -12.45
C LEU A 98 -25.89 3.21 -12.79
N TYR A 99 -26.63 2.42 -12.01
CA TYR A 99 -28.06 2.22 -12.13
C TYR A 99 -28.71 2.56 -10.78
N LEU A 100 -29.55 3.60 -10.78
CA LEU A 100 -30.22 4.15 -9.60
C LEU A 100 -31.73 3.92 -9.66
N GLN A 101 -32.38 3.88 -8.49
CA GLN A 101 -33.83 3.84 -8.36
C GLN A 101 -34.42 5.26 -8.52
N GLN A 102 -35.68 5.36 -8.97
CA GLN A 102 -36.36 6.61 -9.40
C GLN A 102 -36.48 7.75 -8.36
N ASN A 103 -35.98 7.59 -7.13
CA ASN A 103 -36.12 8.57 -6.04
C ASN A 103 -34.79 9.06 -5.45
N GLU A 104 -33.65 8.66 -6.02
CA GLU A 104 -32.35 9.12 -5.56
C GLU A 104 -32.02 10.52 -6.11
N GLN A 105 -31.30 11.33 -5.35
CA GLN A 105 -30.75 12.61 -5.83
C GLN A 105 -29.23 12.51 -5.82
N THR A 106 -28.60 12.77 -6.96
CA THR A 106 -27.15 12.74 -7.10
C THR A 106 -26.56 14.13 -7.21
N LYS A 107 -25.27 14.24 -6.89
CA LYS A 107 -24.46 15.40 -7.26
C LYS A 107 -23.11 14.91 -7.76
N GLY A 108 -22.58 15.53 -8.81
CA GLY A 108 -21.32 15.13 -9.42
C GLY A 108 -21.38 15.17 -10.94
N LEU A 109 -20.43 14.52 -11.58
CA LEU A 109 -20.31 14.49 -13.05
C LEU A 109 -21.48 13.79 -13.77
N CYS A 110 -22.22 12.95 -13.06
CA CYS A 110 -23.42 12.30 -13.60
C CYS A 110 -24.70 13.15 -13.46
N GLY A 111 -24.57 14.42 -13.06
CA GLY A 111 -25.70 15.34 -12.92
C GLY A 111 -26.53 15.09 -11.66
N SER A 112 -27.75 15.62 -11.68
CA SER A 112 -28.62 15.71 -10.51
C SER A 112 -29.64 14.56 -10.40
N TYR A 113 -29.82 13.79 -11.48
CA TYR A 113 -30.79 12.70 -11.63
C TYR A 113 -32.26 13.13 -11.35
N ASN A 114 -32.58 14.40 -11.59
CA ASN A 114 -33.92 14.97 -11.36
C ASN A 114 -34.81 15.02 -12.62
N HIS A 115 -34.40 14.35 -13.70
CA HIS A 115 -35.02 14.39 -15.04
C HIS A 115 -34.99 15.76 -15.75
N ASN A 116 -34.20 16.73 -15.27
CA ASN A 116 -34.01 18.02 -15.91
C ASN A 116 -32.59 18.17 -16.48
N THR A 117 -32.45 17.94 -17.78
CA THR A 117 -31.13 18.02 -18.44
C THR A 117 -30.53 19.42 -18.51
N GLN A 118 -31.30 20.47 -18.19
CA GLN A 118 -30.83 21.86 -18.22
C GLN A 118 -29.96 22.21 -17.00
N ASP A 119 -30.04 21.44 -15.92
CA ASP A 119 -29.27 21.68 -14.70
C ASP A 119 -28.20 20.61 -14.43
N ASP A 120 -28.01 19.65 -15.34
CA ASP A 120 -27.03 18.58 -15.17
C ASP A 120 -25.59 19.11 -15.06
N PHE A 121 -25.30 20.31 -15.59
CA PHE A 121 -24.01 20.99 -15.45
C PHE A 121 -23.92 21.89 -14.20
N THR A 122 -24.66 21.56 -13.14
CA THR A 122 -24.50 22.23 -11.84
C THR A 122 -23.15 21.90 -11.21
N SER A 123 -22.29 22.90 -11.03
CA SER A 123 -20.98 22.79 -10.39
C SER A 123 -21.06 22.38 -8.92
N SER A 124 -19.91 22.01 -8.34
CA SER A 124 -19.80 21.70 -6.90
C SER A 124 -20.21 22.86 -5.98
N SER A 125 -20.15 24.10 -6.49
CA SER A 125 -20.62 25.32 -5.81
C SER A 125 -22.12 25.58 -5.96
N GLY A 126 -22.86 24.73 -6.67
CA GLY A 126 -24.30 24.85 -6.87
C GLY A 126 -24.70 25.84 -7.98
N ILE A 127 -23.78 26.18 -8.89
CA ILE A 127 -24.02 27.09 -10.02
C ILE A 127 -24.07 26.30 -11.32
N VAL A 128 -25.08 26.53 -12.17
CA VAL A 128 -25.16 25.89 -13.49
C VAL A 128 -24.12 26.48 -14.43
N GLU A 129 -23.17 25.65 -14.86
CA GLU A 129 -22.13 25.99 -15.82
C GLU A 129 -22.64 25.82 -17.25
N ASN A 130 -22.21 26.69 -18.16
CA ASN A 130 -22.52 26.60 -19.59
C ASN A 130 -21.42 25.88 -20.39
N SER A 131 -20.34 25.49 -19.73
CA SER A 131 -19.19 24.82 -20.30
C SER A 131 -18.98 23.49 -19.57
N PRO A 132 -18.93 22.36 -20.29
CA PRO A 132 -18.67 21.06 -19.69
C PRO A 132 -17.26 21.00 -19.08
N HIS A 133 -16.33 21.82 -19.58
CA HIS A 133 -14.99 21.96 -19.03
C HIS A 133 -14.99 22.55 -17.60
N PHE A 134 -15.64 23.70 -17.41
CA PHE A 134 -15.71 24.33 -16.08
C PHE A 134 -16.58 23.53 -15.11
N PHE A 135 -17.65 22.93 -15.61
CA PHE A 135 -18.44 21.94 -14.87
C PHE A 135 -17.57 20.80 -14.34
N ALA A 136 -16.82 20.11 -15.22
CA ALA A 136 -16.00 18.96 -14.83
C ALA A 136 -14.87 19.35 -13.87
N LEU A 137 -14.24 20.51 -14.07
CA LEU A 137 -13.20 21.03 -13.17
C LEU A 137 -13.71 21.31 -11.76
N SER A 138 -14.96 21.79 -11.63
CA SER A 138 -15.54 22.06 -10.31
C SER A 138 -15.67 20.82 -9.43
N TRP A 139 -15.74 19.62 -10.03
CA TRP A 139 -15.91 18.34 -9.35
C TRP A 139 -14.60 17.59 -9.08
N THR A 140 -13.45 18.27 -9.27
CA THR A 140 -12.12 17.71 -8.99
C THR A 140 -11.87 17.57 -7.48
N VAL A 141 -11.13 16.54 -7.11
CA VAL A 141 -10.74 16.19 -5.74
C VAL A 141 -9.22 16.06 -5.71
N GLY A 142 -8.56 16.85 -4.86
CA GLY A 142 -7.09 16.93 -4.80
C GLY A 142 -6.48 17.92 -5.80
N THR A 143 -5.16 17.86 -5.99
CA THR A 143 -4.40 18.75 -6.87
C THR A 143 -4.27 18.16 -8.28
N CYS A 144 -5.05 18.71 -9.21
CA CYS A 144 -5.19 18.24 -10.58
C CYS A 144 -4.45 19.17 -11.54
N LYS A 145 -3.62 18.65 -12.45
CA LYS A 145 -3.03 19.45 -13.54
C LYS A 145 -4.05 19.57 -14.68
N THR A 146 -4.28 20.80 -15.14
CA THR A 146 -5.07 21.04 -16.35
C THR A 146 -4.19 20.80 -17.57
N ASP A 147 -4.14 19.58 -18.06
CA ASP A 147 -3.54 19.31 -19.36
C ASP A 147 -4.63 18.79 -20.31
N ILE A 148 -4.84 19.52 -21.41
CA ILE A 148 -5.81 19.16 -22.45
C ILE A 148 -5.00 18.69 -23.66
N PRO A 149 -4.81 17.37 -23.86
CA PRO A 149 -4.19 16.90 -25.08
C PRO A 149 -5.07 17.29 -26.28
N GLN A 150 -4.45 17.90 -27.29
CA GLN A 150 -5.15 18.40 -28.47
C GLN A 150 -5.90 17.30 -29.25
N VAL A 151 -6.86 17.79 -30.04
CA VAL A 151 -7.51 17.11 -31.17
C VAL A 151 -6.52 16.19 -31.90
N CYS A 152 -7.02 15.04 -32.35
CA CYS A 152 -6.33 14.06 -33.19
C CYS A 152 -5.25 14.71 -34.12
N ILE A 153 -3.98 14.65 -33.69
CA ILE A 153 -2.86 15.34 -34.39
C ILE A 153 -2.32 14.47 -35.54
N ASN A 154 -2.53 13.15 -35.47
CA ASN A 154 -1.99 12.18 -36.42
C ASN A 154 -3.05 11.80 -37.47
N ALA A 155 -2.86 12.30 -38.70
CA ALA A 155 -3.75 12.05 -39.83
C ALA A 155 -3.85 10.56 -40.24
N ASP A 156 -2.78 9.77 -40.08
CA ASP A 156 -2.80 8.34 -40.38
C ASP A 156 -3.60 7.56 -39.34
N ASN A 157 -3.42 7.90 -38.06
CA ASN A 157 -4.25 7.35 -36.98
C ASN A 157 -5.71 7.75 -37.14
N GLU A 158 -6.00 8.98 -37.56
CA GLU A 158 -7.38 9.42 -37.85
C GLU A 158 -8.01 8.58 -38.96
N LYS A 159 -7.27 8.36 -40.05
CA LYS A 159 -7.74 7.56 -41.18
C LYS A 159 -8.01 6.12 -40.77
N TYR A 160 -7.09 5.50 -40.04
CA TYR A 160 -7.28 4.16 -39.48
C TYR A 160 -8.49 4.10 -38.55
N ALA A 161 -8.62 5.09 -37.65
CA ALA A 161 -9.71 5.20 -36.71
C ALA A 161 -11.07 5.33 -37.42
N ARG A 162 -11.18 6.20 -38.42
CA ARG A 162 -12.41 6.37 -39.21
C ARG A 162 -12.77 5.11 -39.99
N ASP A 163 -11.80 4.42 -40.59
CA ASP A 163 -12.01 3.14 -41.26
C ASP A 163 -12.56 2.08 -40.30
N LYS A 164 -11.89 1.85 -39.17
CA LYS A 164 -12.32 0.83 -38.19
C LYS A 164 -13.62 1.19 -37.48
N CYS A 165 -13.86 2.45 -37.16
CA CYS A 165 -15.12 2.87 -36.52
C CYS A 165 -16.30 2.90 -37.52
N SER A 166 -16.04 2.86 -38.84
CA SER A 166 -17.09 2.92 -39.87
C SER A 166 -18.07 1.74 -39.82
N HIS A 167 -17.70 0.62 -39.20
CA HIS A 167 -18.61 -0.51 -38.93
C HIS A 167 -19.89 -0.06 -38.21
N LEU A 168 -19.84 0.98 -37.37
CA LEU A 168 -21.00 1.54 -36.70
C LEU A 168 -21.99 2.22 -37.68
N ASN A 169 -21.49 2.80 -38.76
CA ASN A 169 -22.30 3.52 -39.77
C ASN A 169 -22.84 2.60 -40.87
N ASN A 170 -22.43 1.33 -40.91
CA ASN A 170 -22.87 0.39 -41.94
C ASN A 170 -24.34 0.01 -41.73
N ILE A 171 -25.22 0.52 -42.60
CA ILE A 171 -26.68 0.29 -42.57
C ILE A 171 -27.10 -1.15 -42.90
N SER A 172 -26.18 -1.97 -43.40
CA SER A 172 -26.41 -3.40 -43.71
C SER A 172 -25.56 -4.34 -42.84
N GLY A 173 -24.76 -3.80 -41.91
CA GLY A 173 -23.92 -4.58 -41.02
C GLY A 173 -24.63 -5.02 -39.73
N LEU A 174 -23.94 -5.79 -38.87
CA LEU A 174 -24.50 -6.27 -37.60
C LEU A 174 -24.97 -5.13 -36.68
N PHE A 175 -24.26 -4.01 -36.67
CA PHE A 175 -24.61 -2.84 -35.86
C PHE A 175 -25.89 -2.11 -36.31
N ALA A 176 -26.36 -2.34 -37.55
CA ALA A 176 -27.57 -1.72 -38.09
C ALA A 176 -28.83 -2.08 -37.30
N LEU A 177 -28.84 -3.25 -36.66
CA LEU A 177 -29.91 -3.69 -35.76
C LEU A 177 -30.18 -2.68 -34.64
N CYS A 178 -29.18 -1.88 -34.27
CA CYS A 178 -29.26 -0.93 -33.17
C CYS A 178 -29.55 0.52 -33.57
N HIS A 179 -29.49 0.85 -34.87
CA HIS A 179 -29.51 2.25 -35.33
C HIS A 179 -30.78 2.99 -34.92
N ASN A 180 -31.90 2.28 -34.79
CA ASN A 180 -33.18 2.84 -34.36
C ASN A 180 -33.29 3.06 -32.84
N TYR A 181 -32.37 2.52 -32.04
CA TYR A 181 -32.41 2.53 -30.57
C TYR A 181 -31.33 3.40 -29.94
N VAL A 182 -30.15 3.49 -30.57
CA VAL A 182 -28.99 4.23 -30.08
C VAL A 182 -28.40 5.10 -31.20
N PRO A 183 -28.27 6.43 -31.00
CA PRO A 183 -27.70 7.33 -32.00
C PRO A 183 -26.26 6.94 -32.37
N VAL A 184 -25.97 6.75 -33.66
CA VAL A 184 -24.66 6.28 -34.12
C VAL A 184 -23.60 7.38 -34.08
N ALA A 185 -23.95 8.60 -34.48
CA ALA A 185 -22.99 9.68 -34.73
C ALA A 185 -22.08 9.99 -33.53
N THR A 186 -22.64 10.01 -32.31
CA THR A 186 -21.88 10.29 -31.08
C THR A 186 -20.90 9.17 -30.74
N TYR A 187 -21.28 7.91 -30.95
CA TYR A 187 -20.42 6.76 -30.70
C TYR A 187 -19.34 6.60 -31.77
N PHE A 188 -19.66 6.93 -33.03
CA PHE A 188 -18.69 6.96 -34.12
C PHE A 188 -17.58 7.97 -33.83
N GLU A 189 -17.92 9.23 -33.53
CA GLU A 189 -16.91 10.25 -33.24
C GLU A 189 -16.11 9.92 -31.97
N ALA A 190 -16.75 9.36 -30.93
CA ALA A 190 -16.06 8.90 -29.73
C ALA A 190 -15.07 7.76 -30.01
N CYS A 191 -15.45 6.80 -30.87
CA CYS A 191 -14.58 5.71 -31.32
C CYS A 191 -13.38 6.25 -32.10
N VAL A 192 -13.60 7.22 -32.99
CA VAL A 192 -12.54 7.83 -33.80
C VAL A 192 -11.54 8.58 -32.92
N GLN A 193 -12.04 9.44 -32.02
CA GLN A 193 -11.20 10.21 -31.12
C GLN A 193 -10.37 9.31 -30.20
N ARG A 194 -11.00 8.29 -29.61
CA ARG A 194 -10.34 7.30 -28.74
C ARG A 194 -9.22 6.55 -29.45
N THR A 195 -9.47 6.12 -30.68
CA THR A 195 -8.49 5.36 -31.46
C THR A 195 -7.34 6.25 -31.90
N CYS A 196 -7.64 7.46 -32.38
CA CYS A 196 -6.62 8.35 -32.92
C CYS A 196 -5.56 8.77 -31.89
N GLN A 197 -5.99 9.00 -30.65
CA GLN A 197 -5.14 9.52 -29.58
C GLN A 197 -4.24 8.46 -28.94
N SER A 198 -4.35 7.20 -29.37
CA SER A 198 -3.50 6.14 -28.86
C SER A 198 -2.15 6.15 -29.56
N ALA A 199 -1.07 6.08 -28.78
CA ALA A 199 0.28 5.88 -29.31
C ALA A 199 0.53 4.42 -29.74
N THR A 200 -0.16 3.46 -29.11
CA THR A 200 -0.09 2.01 -29.38
C THR A 200 -1.50 1.39 -29.41
N ASP A 201 -1.63 0.13 -29.86
CA ASP A 201 -2.84 -0.69 -29.71
C ASP A 201 -4.12 -0.10 -30.36
N LEU A 202 -3.96 0.51 -31.53
CA LEU A 202 -5.06 1.15 -32.28
C LEU A 202 -6.27 0.24 -32.50
N LEU A 203 -6.05 -1.05 -32.79
CA LEU A 203 -7.13 -2.02 -32.95
C LEU A 203 -7.92 -2.21 -31.64
N GLU A 204 -7.23 -2.40 -30.52
CA GLU A 204 -7.87 -2.58 -29.22
C GLU A 204 -8.71 -1.36 -28.84
N ARG A 205 -8.21 -0.14 -29.09
CA ARG A 205 -8.96 1.11 -28.84
C ARG A 205 -10.22 1.23 -29.70
N ALA A 206 -10.14 0.86 -30.97
CA ALA A 206 -11.29 0.79 -31.84
C ALA A 206 -12.30 -0.25 -31.34
N CYS A 207 -11.83 -1.43 -30.93
CA CYS A 207 -12.66 -2.48 -30.35
C CYS A 207 -13.39 -2.05 -29.09
N VAL A 208 -12.75 -1.27 -28.20
CA VAL A 208 -13.42 -0.67 -27.04
C VAL A 208 -14.52 0.30 -27.48
N GLY A 209 -14.26 1.13 -28.51
CA GLY A 209 -15.26 2.04 -29.08
C GLY A 209 -16.48 1.31 -29.66
N LEU A 210 -16.24 0.23 -30.42
CA LEU A 210 -17.28 -0.63 -30.98
C LEU A 210 -18.07 -1.36 -29.87
N GLY A 211 -17.37 -1.89 -28.87
CA GLY A 211 -17.96 -2.54 -27.69
C GLY A 211 -18.86 -1.63 -26.88
N ASN A 212 -18.52 -0.34 -26.76
CA ASN A 212 -19.38 0.65 -26.09
C ASN A 212 -20.74 0.80 -26.78
N TYR A 213 -20.78 0.78 -28.12
CA TYR A 213 -22.03 0.85 -28.87
C TYR A 213 -22.81 -0.46 -28.75
N ALA A 214 -22.14 -1.62 -28.82
CA ALA A 214 -22.76 -2.93 -28.58
C ALA A 214 -23.39 -3.02 -27.18
N LYS A 215 -22.70 -2.56 -26.13
CA LYS A 215 -23.23 -2.52 -24.76
C LYS A 215 -24.40 -1.55 -24.62
N ALA A 216 -24.33 -0.37 -25.22
CA ALA A 216 -25.46 0.57 -25.25
C ALA A 216 -26.69 -0.05 -25.92
N CYS A 217 -26.48 -0.87 -26.94
CA CYS A 217 -27.53 -1.64 -27.60
C CYS A 217 -28.15 -2.71 -26.70
N ALA A 218 -27.30 -3.50 -26.03
CA ALA A 218 -27.74 -4.53 -25.09
C ALA A 218 -28.57 -3.93 -23.94
N ASN A 219 -28.20 -2.73 -23.46
CA ASN A 219 -28.99 -1.98 -22.46
C ASN A 219 -30.38 -1.52 -22.98
N LYS A 220 -30.62 -1.55 -24.30
CA LYS A 220 -31.94 -1.36 -24.93
C LYS A 220 -32.65 -2.68 -25.25
N GLY A 221 -32.08 -3.81 -24.84
CA GLY A 221 -32.60 -5.16 -25.11
C GLY A 221 -32.28 -5.68 -26.51
N VAL A 222 -31.39 -5.01 -27.25
CA VAL A 222 -31.02 -5.41 -28.61
C VAL A 222 -29.60 -5.98 -28.60
N TYR A 223 -29.50 -7.29 -28.79
CA TYR A 223 -28.22 -8.00 -28.82
C TYR A 223 -27.66 -8.02 -30.25
N ILE A 224 -26.51 -7.40 -30.40
CA ILE A 224 -25.71 -7.46 -31.64
C ILE A 224 -24.96 -8.78 -31.57
N GLY A 225 -25.01 -9.60 -32.62
CA GLY A 225 -24.40 -10.95 -32.66
C GLY A 225 -22.88 -10.96 -32.45
N ASP A 226 -22.15 -11.85 -33.12
CA ASP A 226 -20.68 -11.93 -32.93
C ASP A 226 -19.94 -10.79 -33.64
N TRP A 227 -20.13 -9.57 -33.14
CA TRP A 227 -19.53 -8.36 -33.68
C TRP A 227 -18.01 -8.38 -33.53
N ARG A 228 -17.47 -9.10 -32.53
CA ARG A 228 -16.01 -9.23 -32.34
C ARG A 228 -15.36 -10.04 -33.44
N ALA A 229 -15.99 -11.11 -33.92
CA ALA A 229 -15.50 -11.84 -35.09
C ALA A 229 -15.56 -10.96 -36.35
N GLU A 230 -16.69 -10.30 -36.59
CA GLU A 230 -16.92 -9.46 -37.78
C GLU A 230 -15.96 -8.26 -37.88
N THR A 231 -15.48 -7.74 -36.74
CA THR A 231 -14.63 -6.54 -36.67
C THR A 231 -13.17 -6.83 -36.34
N ASN A 232 -12.76 -8.10 -36.31
CA ASN A 232 -11.43 -8.55 -35.88
C ASN A 232 -11.07 -8.12 -34.44
N CYS A 233 -12.06 -8.07 -33.55
CA CYS A 233 -11.95 -7.76 -32.12
C CYS A 233 -12.08 -9.01 -31.22
N SER A 234 -11.78 -10.19 -31.80
CA SER A 234 -11.89 -11.49 -31.13
C SER A 234 -10.99 -11.57 -29.90
N THR A 235 -11.50 -12.15 -28.82
CA THR A 235 -10.80 -12.32 -27.55
C THR A 235 -10.57 -13.80 -27.29
N SER A 236 -9.36 -14.17 -26.88
CA SER A 236 -9.03 -15.54 -26.47
C SER A 236 -9.13 -15.69 -24.97
N CYS A 237 -9.75 -16.78 -24.51
CA CYS A 237 -9.86 -17.08 -23.09
C CYS A 237 -8.75 -18.03 -22.62
N PRO A 238 -8.24 -17.85 -21.40
CA PRO A 238 -7.22 -18.73 -20.86
C PRO A 238 -7.82 -20.11 -20.52
N SER A 239 -6.98 -21.15 -20.61
CA SER A 239 -7.32 -22.51 -20.13
C SER A 239 -8.58 -23.06 -20.82
N ASN A 240 -9.52 -23.63 -20.06
CA ASN A 240 -10.78 -24.20 -20.54
C ASN A 240 -11.99 -23.26 -20.38
N LEU A 241 -11.74 -21.95 -20.15
CA LEU A 241 -12.80 -20.95 -20.19
C LEU A 241 -13.20 -20.68 -21.64
N ILE A 242 -14.46 -20.32 -21.85
CA ILE A 242 -14.99 -19.91 -23.15
C ILE A 242 -15.39 -18.44 -23.12
N PHE A 243 -15.27 -17.77 -24.27
CA PHE A 243 -15.82 -16.44 -24.45
C PHE A 243 -17.30 -16.56 -24.77
N ASP A 244 -18.15 -15.79 -24.09
CA ASP A 244 -19.58 -15.69 -24.38
C ASP A 244 -20.04 -14.24 -24.16
N TYR A 245 -21.09 -13.85 -24.87
CA TYR A 245 -21.74 -12.54 -24.74
C TYR A 245 -22.79 -12.51 -23.63
N ALA A 246 -23.16 -13.67 -23.09
CA ALA A 246 -24.22 -13.84 -22.11
C ALA A 246 -23.75 -14.53 -20.81
N MET A 247 -22.61 -14.12 -20.27
CA MET A 247 -22.13 -14.59 -18.98
C MET A 247 -23.05 -14.11 -17.84
N GLN A 248 -23.38 -15.02 -16.92
CA GLN A 248 -24.28 -14.78 -15.79
C GLN A 248 -23.54 -14.53 -14.48
N ALA A 249 -24.13 -13.69 -13.63
CA ALA A 249 -23.56 -13.23 -12.37
C ALA A 249 -23.61 -14.26 -11.22
N CYS A 250 -22.62 -14.14 -10.32
CA CYS A 250 -22.54 -14.60 -8.92
C CYS A 250 -22.80 -16.08 -8.55
N ASN A 251 -23.51 -16.89 -9.36
CA ASN A 251 -23.93 -18.26 -8.98
C ASN A 251 -23.19 -19.39 -9.72
N ASN A 252 -22.12 -19.06 -10.45
CA ASN A 252 -21.42 -20.03 -11.33
C ASN A 252 -20.06 -20.50 -10.79
N THR A 253 -19.79 -20.33 -9.50
CA THR A 253 -18.57 -20.83 -8.85
C THR A 253 -18.84 -22.11 -8.06
N CYS A 254 -17.83 -22.95 -7.85
CA CYS A 254 -18.00 -24.13 -6.97
C CYS A 254 -18.31 -23.74 -5.51
N ARG A 255 -17.81 -22.59 -5.07
CA ARG A 255 -18.05 -22.02 -3.74
C ARG A 255 -19.52 -21.74 -3.46
N SER A 256 -20.30 -21.32 -4.47
CA SER A 256 -21.73 -21.02 -4.30
C SER A 256 -22.57 -22.23 -3.90
N PHE A 257 -22.06 -23.46 -4.10
CA PHE A 257 -22.73 -24.68 -3.65
C PHE A 257 -22.46 -25.05 -2.20
N SER A 258 -21.37 -24.53 -1.63
CA SER A 258 -20.96 -24.84 -0.25
C SER A 258 -21.56 -23.88 0.77
N SER A 259 -21.84 -22.63 0.39
CA SER A 259 -22.61 -21.70 1.21
C SER A 259 -24.10 -22.00 1.05
N HIS A 260 -24.82 -22.17 2.16
CA HIS A 260 -26.28 -22.00 2.17
C HIS A 260 -26.58 -20.50 2.05
N ASP A 261 -26.24 -19.90 0.91
CA ASP A 261 -26.52 -18.50 0.62
C ASP A 261 -28.03 -18.36 0.39
N SER A 262 -28.71 -17.76 1.37
CA SER A 262 -30.12 -17.34 1.27
C SER A 262 -30.28 -16.06 0.43
N THR A 263 -29.22 -15.61 -0.25
CA THR A 263 -29.34 -14.57 -1.27
C THR A 263 -30.02 -15.20 -2.48
N GLY A 264 -31.28 -14.80 -2.71
CA GLY A 264 -31.99 -15.16 -3.93
C GLY A 264 -31.12 -14.86 -5.16
N VAL A 265 -31.24 -15.71 -6.19
CA VAL A 265 -30.51 -15.61 -7.46
C VAL A 265 -30.37 -14.15 -7.87
N ILE A 266 -29.14 -13.60 -7.78
CA ILE A 266 -28.85 -12.25 -8.27
C ILE A 266 -28.97 -12.31 -9.79
N SER A 267 -30.15 -11.94 -10.29
CA SER A 267 -30.46 -11.89 -11.70
C SER A 267 -30.02 -10.55 -12.25
N ASP A 268 -28.90 -10.54 -12.97
CA ASP A 268 -28.39 -9.37 -13.67
C ASP A 268 -28.46 -9.51 -15.18
N ASP A 269 -28.35 -8.36 -15.85
CA ASP A 269 -28.20 -8.31 -17.30
C ASP A 269 -26.91 -9.06 -17.71
N PRO A 270 -26.98 -9.95 -18.71
CA PRO A 270 -25.82 -10.68 -19.20
C PRO A 270 -24.69 -9.75 -19.65
N VAL A 271 -23.46 -10.22 -19.49
CA VAL A 271 -22.24 -9.50 -19.90
C VAL A 271 -21.33 -10.37 -20.73
N GLU A 272 -20.47 -9.72 -21.52
CA GLU A 272 -19.47 -10.44 -22.27
C GLU A 272 -18.23 -10.76 -21.41
N GLY A 273 -17.49 -11.79 -21.81
CA GLY A 273 -16.18 -12.11 -21.26
C GLY A 273 -15.91 -13.60 -21.18
N CYS A 274 -14.79 -13.95 -20.55
CA CYS A 274 -14.44 -15.34 -20.33
C CYS A 274 -15.13 -15.88 -19.09
N GLY A 275 -15.70 -17.07 -19.21
CA GLY A 275 -16.36 -17.78 -18.12
C GLY A 275 -16.48 -19.26 -18.44
N CYS A 276 -17.29 -19.97 -17.66
CA CYS A 276 -17.41 -21.42 -17.79
C CYS A 276 -18.47 -21.83 -18.80
N PRO A 277 -18.21 -22.87 -19.62
CA PRO A 277 -19.22 -23.42 -20.51
C PRO A 277 -20.40 -23.99 -19.73
N SER A 278 -21.54 -24.04 -20.39
CA SER A 278 -22.78 -24.58 -19.83
C SER A 278 -22.57 -25.96 -19.19
N GLY A 279 -23.03 -26.12 -17.94
CA GLY A 279 -22.88 -27.36 -17.16
C GLY A 279 -21.58 -27.50 -16.37
N THR A 280 -20.71 -26.48 -16.38
CA THR A 280 -19.49 -26.42 -15.56
C THR A 280 -19.45 -25.15 -14.70
N HIS A 281 -18.63 -25.16 -13.65
CA HIS A 281 -18.54 -24.11 -12.65
C HIS A 281 -17.09 -23.71 -12.39
N LEU A 282 -16.87 -22.45 -12.06
CA LEU A 282 -15.54 -21.91 -11.79
C LEU A 282 -15.03 -22.43 -10.45
N ASP A 283 -14.01 -23.28 -10.50
CA ASP A 283 -13.42 -23.97 -9.35
C ASP A 283 -12.19 -23.20 -8.83
N THR A 284 -11.35 -22.75 -9.76
CA THR A 284 -10.26 -21.79 -9.51
C THR A 284 -10.33 -20.72 -10.60
N PRO A 285 -9.66 -19.55 -10.46
CA PRO A 285 -9.76 -18.44 -11.41
C PRO A 285 -9.54 -18.81 -12.89
N LEU A 286 -8.83 -19.92 -13.18
CA LEU A 286 -8.50 -20.37 -14.54
C LEU A 286 -9.05 -21.77 -14.88
N LYS A 287 -9.98 -22.32 -14.09
CA LYS A 287 -10.45 -23.69 -14.31
C LYS A 287 -11.95 -23.85 -14.08
N CYS A 288 -12.61 -24.34 -15.12
CA CYS A 288 -14.00 -24.78 -15.07
C CYS A 288 -14.07 -26.30 -14.80
N SER A 289 -14.84 -26.68 -13.79
CA SER A 289 -15.04 -28.07 -13.38
C SER A 289 -16.53 -28.43 -13.45
N PRO A 290 -16.91 -29.63 -13.91
CA PRO A 290 -18.26 -30.14 -13.70
C PRO A 290 -18.63 -30.14 -12.22
N ARG A 291 -19.92 -30.03 -11.91
CA ARG A 291 -20.40 -29.97 -10.52
C ARG A 291 -19.89 -31.11 -9.64
N SER A 292 -19.80 -32.33 -10.18
CA SER A 292 -19.28 -33.51 -9.46
C SER A 292 -17.80 -33.41 -9.06
N LEU A 293 -17.04 -32.54 -9.72
CA LEU A 293 -15.62 -32.29 -9.45
C LEU A 293 -15.37 -30.97 -8.71
N CYS A 294 -16.43 -30.27 -8.28
CA CYS A 294 -16.29 -29.06 -7.50
C CYS A 294 -15.68 -29.34 -6.13
N ASN A 295 -14.69 -28.52 -5.75
CA ASN A 295 -14.21 -28.47 -4.38
C ASN A 295 -15.29 -27.89 -3.46
N CYS A 296 -15.34 -28.34 -2.21
CA CYS A 296 -16.23 -27.82 -1.20
C CYS A 296 -15.49 -26.86 -0.26
N HIS A 297 -16.10 -25.72 0.00
CA HIS A 297 -15.58 -24.68 0.87
C HIS A 297 -16.23 -24.76 2.26
N TYR A 298 -15.45 -24.55 3.31
CA TYR A 298 -15.92 -24.48 4.69
C TYR A 298 -15.05 -23.47 5.46
N PRO A 299 -15.47 -22.99 6.65
CA PRO A 299 -14.73 -21.96 7.38
C PRO A 299 -13.26 -22.29 7.66
N GLY A 300 -12.90 -23.58 7.74
CA GLY A 300 -11.54 -24.07 7.97
C GLY A 300 -10.71 -24.32 6.70
N GLY A 301 -11.27 -24.12 5.49
CA GLY A 301 -10.52 -24.26 4.24
C GLY A 301 -11.32 -24.82 3.07
N ILE A 302 -10.61 -25.47 2.15
CA ILE A 302 -11.16 -26.04 0.91
C ILE A 302 -10.82 -27.52 0.86
N THR A 303 -11.77 -28.36 0.45
CA THR A 303 -11.55 -29.80 0.29
C THR A 303 -12.01 -30.29 -1.07
N GLY A 304 -11.30 -31.28 -1.61
CA GLY A 304 -11.67 -31.90 -2.88
C GLY A 304 -12.86 -32.85 -2.78
N PRO A 305 -13.43 -33.27 -3.92
CA PRO A 305 -14.53 -34.24 -3.97
C PRO A 305 -14.21 -35.55 -3.23
N GLY A 306 -15.23 -36.14 -2.62
CA GLY A 306 -15.14 -37.41 -1.90
C GLY A 306 -15.08 -37.28 -0.39
N SER A 307 -14.76 -38.40 0.29
CA SER A 307 -14.72 -38.48 1.75
C SER A 307 -13.41 -37.96 2.32
N LYS A 308 -13.49 -37.09 3.33
CA LYS A 308 -12.37 -36.46 4.03
C LYS A 308 -12.69 -36.31 5.51
N ILE A 309 -11.66 -36.31 6.36
CA ILE A 309 -11.82 -36.01 7.78
C ILE A 309 -11.52 -34.52 7.96
N ILE A 310 -12.51 -33.75 8.40
CA ILE A 310 -12.41 -32.29 8.62
C ILE A 310 -12.89 -32.00 10.04
N ASP A 311 -12.03 -31.40 10.85
CA ASP A 311 -12.29 -31.14 12.27
C ASP A 311 -12.78 -32.39 13.00
N GLY A 312 -12.08 -33.51 12.80
CA GLY A 312 -12.42 -34.82 13.37
C GLY A 312 -13.68 -35.49 12.78
N ARG A 313 -14.46 -34.81 11.94
CA ARG A 313 -15.70 -35.35 11.37
C ARG A 313 -15.43 -35.99 10.03
N GLN A 314 -16.06 -37.13 9.78
CA GLN A 314 -16.11 -37.70 8.44
C GLN A 314 -17.06 -36.87 7.57
N CYS A 315 -16.50 -36.06 6.68
CA CYS A 315 -17.22 -35.25 5.73
C CYS A 315 -17.15 -35.83 4.33
N ILE A 316 -18.22 -35.72 3.57
CA ILE A 316 -18.27 -36.03 2.15
C ILE A 316 -18.53 -34.73 1.38
N CYS A 317 -17.60 -34.41 0.49
CA CYS A 317 -17.78 -33.35 -0.50
C CYS A 317 -18.41 -33.98 -1.74
N GLU A 318 -19.66 -33.66 -2.01
CA GLU A 318 -20.39 -34.16 -3.17
C GLU A 318 -21.08 -32.99 -3.88
N ASN A 319 -20.83 -32.85 -5.18
CA ASN A 319 -21.44 -31.82 -6.01
C ASN A 319 -21.22 -30.37 -5.52
N GLY A 320 -20.05 -30.10 -4.93
CA GLY A 320 -19.69 -28.80 -4.33
C GLY A 320 -20.34 -28.52 -2.97
N ASN A 321 -21.10 -29.47 -2.41
CA ASN A 321 -21.72 -29.34 -1.09
C ASN A 321 -21.01 -30.25 -0.07
N LEU A 322 -20.57 -29.66 1.06
CA LEU A 322 -19.92 -30.40 2.13
C LEU A 322 -20.94 -30.91 3.14
N ARG A 323 -21.03 -32.22 3.29
CA ARG A 323 -21.86 -32.86 4.32
C ARG A 323 -20.97 -33.55 5.33
N CYS A 324 -20.97 -33.08 6.57
CA CYS A 324 -20.20 -33.69 7.65
C CYS A 324 -21.06 -34.61 8.51
N SER A 325 -20.47 -35.72 8.95
CA SER A 325 -21.05 -36.61 9.96
C SER A 325 -21.21 -35.88 11.29
N ASP A 326 -22.24 -36.27 12.04
CA ASP A 326 -22.47 -35.83 13.41
C ASP A 326 -21.51 -36.50 14.41
N VAL A 327 -20.64 -37.42 13.97
CA VAL A 327 -19.64 -38.08 14.82
C VAL A 327 -18.25 -37.49 14.55
N CYS A 328 -17.54 -37.12 15.61
CA CYS A 328 -16.23 -36.47 15.53
C CYS A 328 -15.18 -37.26 16.32
N ASP A 329 -14.03 -37.47 15.70
CA ASP A 329 -12.83 -38.06 16.28
C ASP A 329 -11.83 -36.93 16.56
N CYS A 330 -11.95 -36.33 17.74
CA CYS A 330 -11.23 -35.12 18.10
C CYS A 330 -9.87 -35.43 18.76
N PRO A 331 -8.75 -34.95 18.19
CA PRO A 331 -7.43 -35.23 18.73
C PRO A 331 -7.12 -34.38 19.97
N HIS A 332 -6.07 -34.74 20.70
CA HIS A 332 -5.49 -33.93 21.80
C HIS A 332 -6.48 -33.50 22.90
N GLY A 333 -7.49 -34.32 23.19
CA GLY A 333 -8.46 -34.09 24.27
C GLY A 333 -9.52 -33.04 23.94
N GLN A 334 -9.66 -32.67 22.67
CA GLN A 334 -10.74 -31.83 22.19
C GLN A 334 -12.09 -32.57 22.23
N ILE A 335 -13.17 -31.80 22.32
CA ILE A 335 -14.55 -32.28 22.25
C ILE A 335 -15.20 -31.82 20.96
N CYS A 336 -16.19 -32.56 20.50
CA CYS A 336 -16.98 -32.10 19.36
C CYS A 336 -18.04 -31.10 19.78
N VAL A 337 -18.11 -29.99 19.06
CA VAL A 337 -19.15 -28.98 19.18
C VAL A 337 -20.04 -29.05 17.94
N HIS A 338 -21.34 -29.21 18.17
CA HIS A 338 -22.38 -29.16 17.13
C HIS A 338 -23.28 -27.95 17.35
N CYS A 339 -23.16 -26.97 16.46
CA CYS A 339 -23.90 -25.71 16.56
C CYS A 339 -25.41 -25.87 16.35
N ALA A 340 -25.83 -26.94 15.68
CA ALA A 340 -27.24 -27.30 15.56
C ALA A 340 -27.86 -27.80 16.88
N GLN A 341 -27.04 -28.29 17.82
CA GLN A 341 -27.50 -28.86 19.08
C GLN A 341 -27.30 -27.87 20.25
N THR A 342 -26.20 -27.13 20.24
CA THR A 342 -25.87 -26.14 21.27
C THR A 342 -25.18 -24.93 20.61
N PRO A 343 -25.78 -23.72 20.69
CA PRO A 343 -25.17 -22.50 20.15
C PRO A 343 -24.05 -22.00 21.07
N VAL A 344 -22.85 -22.53 20.86
CA VAL A 344 -21.64 -22.18 21.64
C VAL A 344 -20.80 -21.19 20.86
N ASP A 345 -20.33 -20.11 21.49
CA ASP A 345 -19.38 -19.21 20.85
C ASP A 345 -18.03 -19.92 20.63
N THR A 346 -17.61 -19.95 19.37
CA THR A 346 -16.35 -20.58 18.94
C THR A 346 -15.25 -19.57 18.59
N THR A 347 -15.51 -18.27 18.67
CA THR A 347 -14.60 -17.20 18.22
C THR A 347 -13.37 -17.00 19.11
N GLN A 348 -13.38 -17.54 20.34
CA GLN A 348 -12.28 -17.41 21.31
C GLN A 348 -11.87 -18.75 21.93
N ARG A 349 -11.56 -19.76 21.09
CA ARG A 349 -11.21 -21.12 21.55
C ARG A 349 -9.72 -21.49 21.41
N THR A 350 -8.88 -20.56 20.98
CA THR A 350 -7.42 -20.76 20.86
C THR A 350 -6.64 -19.71 21.65
N CYS A 351 -5.42 -20.02 22.06
CA CYS A 351 -4.57 -19.07 22.77
C CYS A 351 -4.27 -17.82 21.93
N GLU A 352 -4.16 -17.94 20.61
CA GLU A 352 -3.97 -16.81 19.69
C GLU A 352 -5.22 -15.91 19.59
N SER A 353 -6.42 -16.52 19.60
CA SER A 353 -7.67 -15.75 19.56
C SER A 353 -7.86 -14.87 20.80
N LEU A 354 -7.24 -15.23 21.94
CA LEU A 354 -7.32 -14.45 23.18
C LEU A 354 -6.57 -13.12 23.12
N SER A 355 -5.55 -12.97 22.26
CA SER A 355 -4.83 -11.70 22.09
C SER A 355 -5.49 -10.75 21.10
N LYS A 356 -6.46 -11.22 20.32
CA LYS A 356 -7.17 -10.41 19.34
C LYS A 356 -8.35 -9.72 20.04
N PRO A 357 -8.60 -8.42 19.78
CA PRO A 357 -9.78 -7.76 20.33
C PRO A 357 -11.04 -8.54 19.92
N SER A 358 -11.93 -8.81 20.87
CA SER A 358 -13.28 -9.23 20.55
C SER A 358 -13.92 -8.15 19.67
N LEU A 359 -14.58 -8.54 18.59
CA LEU A 359 -15.31 -7.60 17.74
C LEU A 359 -16.16 -6.66 18.64
N PRO A 360 -16.15 -5.33 18.41
CA PRO A 360 -16.96 -4.42 19.20
C PRO A 360 -18.42 -4.86 19.14
N GLN A 361 -19.13 -4.81 20.28
CA GLN A 361 -20.57 -5.13 20.37
C GLN A 361 -21.43 -4.36 19.34
N GLN A 362 -20.89 -3.25 18.80
CA GLN A 362 -21.51 -2.38 17.80
C GLN A 362 -21.41 -2.91 16.34
N TYR A 363 -20.59 -3.94 16.08
CA TYR A 363 -20.61 -4.74 14.84
C TYR A 363 -21.33 -6.09 15.04
N ILE A 364 -21.94 -6.33 16.21
CA ILE A 364 -22.86 -7.45 16.42
C ILE A 364 -24.24 -6.95 15.97
N THR A 365 -24.57 -7.19 14.71
CA THR A 365 -25.90 -6.90 14.17
C THR A 365 -26.94 -7.73 14.93
N GLU A 366 -28.03 -7.08 15.33
CA GLU A 366 -29.18 -7.67 16.03
C GLU A 366 -29.99 -8.66 15.17
N TYR A 367 -29.40 -9.17 14.08
CA TYR A 367 -29.96 -10.16 13.16
C TYR A 367 -29.23 -11.52 13.21
N HIS A 368 -28.09 -11.61 13.92
CA HIS A 368 -27.53 -12.86 14.42
C HIS A 368 -27.74 -12.93 15.92
N GLY A 369 -28.88 -13.50 16.35
CA GLY A 369 -29.03 -13.90 17.73
C GLY A 369 -27.89 -14.84 18.13
N THR A 370 -26.98 -14.35 18.97
CA THR A 370 -26.00 -15.11 19.78
C THR A 370 -24.95 -15.96 19.04
N ASN A 371 -23.66 -15.74 19.33
CA ASN A 371 -22.54 -16.68 19.12
C ASN A 371 -22.25 -17.10 17.67
N ILE A 372 -21.12 -16.66 17.08
CA ILE A 372 -20.58 -17.30 15.88
C ILE A 372 -20.11 -18.71 16.28
N CYS A 373 -20.96 -19.70 16.01
CA CYS A 373 -20.72 -21.10 16.29
C CYS A 373 -20.36 -21.81 14.98
N ILE A 374 -19.16 -22.36 14.92
CA ILE A 374 -18.72 -23.26 13.86
C ILE A 374 -18.62 -24.66 14.46
N SER A 375 -19.25 -25.65 13.84
CA SER A 375 -19.20 -27.02 14.37
C SER A 375 -17.83 -27.64 14.07
N GLY A 376 -17.26 -28.40 15.00
CA GLY A 376 -15.89 -28.96 14.86
C GLY A 376 -15.29 -29.40 16.19
N CYS A 377 -13.98 -29.66 16.20
CA CYS A 377 -13.24 -30.03 17.41
C CYS A 377 -12.72 -28.78 18.13
N TYR A 378 -13.14 -28.62 19.39
CA TYR A 378 -12.73 -27.51 20.23
C TYR A 378 -12.26 -28.02 21.58
N CYS A 379 -11.43 -27.23 22.24
CA CYS A 379 -11.11 -27.55 23.61
C CYS A 379 -12.34 -27.45 24.51
N PRO A 380 -12.45 -28.32 25.53
CA PRO A 380 -13.51 -28.27 26.52
C PRO A 380 -13.68 -26.86 27.10
N GLU A 381 -14.85 -26.57 27.65
CA GLU A 381 -15.11 -25.30 28.33
C GLU A 381 -14.03 -24.98 29.38
N GLY A 382 -13.53 -23.75 29.37
CA GLY A 382 -12.41 -23.32 30.22
C GLY A 382 -11.00 -23.67 29.70
N GLN A 383 -10.89 -24.36 28.57
CA GLN A 383 -9.62 -24.69 27.91
C GLN A 383 -9.53 -24.12 26.48
N TYR A 384 -8.30 -23.93 26.02
CA TYR A 384 -7.95 -23.30 24.76
C TYR A 384 -6.90 -24.13 24.03
N ALA A 385 -6.98 -24.18 22.71
CA ALA A 385 -5.93 -24.82 21.92
C ALA A 385 -4.69 -23.93 21.90
N ASN A 386 -3.55 -24.45 22.34
CA ASN A 386 -2.26 -23.78 22.18
C ASN A 386 -1.78 -23.86 20.72
N HIS A 387 -0.65 -23.21 20.40
CA HIS A 387 -0.08 -23.20 19.05
C HIS A 387 0.35 -24.60 18.53
N ASN A 388 0.34 -25.64 19.38
CA ASN A 388 0.59 -27.04 19.01
C ASN A 388 -0.71 -27.88 18.96
N GLY A 389 -1.89 -27.26 19.09
CA GLY A 389 -3.20 -27.92 19.05
C GLY A 389 -3.63 -28.63 20.33
N SER A 390 -2.84 -28.59 21.41
CA SER A 390 -3.18 -29.22 22.70
C SER A 390 -4.07 -28.32 23.55
N CYS A 391 -5.06 -28.91 24.23
CA CYS A 391 -5.93 -28.19 25.13
C CYS A 391 -5.25 -27.83 26.45
N VAL A 392 -5.20 -26.54 26.75
CA VAL A 392 -4.57 -25.98 27.94
C VAL A 392 -5.50 -24.97 28.62
N THR A 393 -5.35 -24.76 29.92
CA THR A 393 -6.06 -23.68 30.62
C THR A 393 -5.52 -22.32 30.19
N ARG A 394 -6.26 -21.24 30.45
CA ARG A 394 -5.85 -19.88 30.07
C ARG A 394 -4.46 -19.55 30.59
N GLU A 395 -4.12 -19.91 31.82
CA GLU A 395 -2.82 -19.62 32.45
C GLU A 395 -1.66 -20.30 31.71
N LYS A 396 -1.94 -21.41 31.04
CA LYS A 396 -0.98 -22.21 30.28
C LYS A 396 -0.95 -21.87 28.78
N CYS A 397 -1.65 -20.83 28.35
CA CYS A 397 -1.66 -20.42 26.95
C CYS A 397 -0.33 -19.85 26.48
N THR A 398 0.14 -20.34 25.32
CA THR A 398 1.34 -19.86 24.63
C THR A 398 1.07 -18.59 23.83
N CYS A 399 2.10 -17.78 23.59
CA CYS A 399 2.05 -16.56 22.78
C CYS A 399 2.92 -16.72 21.53
N LYS A 400 2.67 -15.93 20.48
CA LYS A 400 3.50 -15.87 19.28
C LYS A 400 4.04 -14.45 19.05
N PHE A 401 5.31 -14.32 18.69
CA PHE A 401 5.95 -13.04 18.33
C PHE A 401 7.06 -13.29 17.30
N SER A 402 7.09 -12.51 16.22
CA SER A 402 8.05 -12.67 15.10
C SER A 402 8.21 -14.12 14.63
N GLU A 403 7.09 -14.80 14.39
CA GLU A 403 7.02 -16.22 13.97
C GLU A 403 7.47 -17.28 15.00
N GLU A 404 7.95 -16.88 16.18
CA GLU A 404 8.34 -17.80 17.25
C GLU A 404 7.24 -17.96 18.31
N VAL A 405 7.13 -19.17 18.88
CA VAL A 405 6.14 -19.51 19.92
C VAL A 405 6.81 -19.53 21.29
N TYR A 406 6.22 -18.81 22.24
CA TYR A 406 6.71 -18.62 23.59
C TYR A 406 5.79 -19.26 24.63
N ALA A 407 6.39 -19.94 25.60
CA ALA A 407 5.70 -20.54 26.72
C ALA A 407 5.21 -19.49 27.74
N PRO A 408 4.19 -19.81 28.56
CA PRO A 408 3.75 -18.93 29.63
C PRO A 408 4.90 -18.57 30.58
N GLY A 409 5.08 -17.28 30.85
CA GLY A 409 6.17 -16.75 31.68
C GLY A 409 7.46 -16.43 30.93
N GLU A 410 7.61 -16.86 29.68
CA GLU A 410 8.75 -16.45 28.86
C GLU A 410 8.68 -14.97 28.48
N THR A 411 9.86 -14.38 28.27
CA THR A 411 10.01 -12.95 28.07
C THR A 411 10.76 -12.62 26.81
N VAL A 412 10.28 -11.61 26.08
CA VAL A 412 10.98 -10.99 24.95
C VAL A 412 11.26 -9.52 25.27
N THR A 413 12.40 -9.02 24.83
CA THR A 413 12.76 -7.61 24.94
C THR A 413 12.73 -6.97 23.55
N SER A 414 11.95 -5.91 23.36
CA SER A 414 11.83 -5.18 22.09
C SER A 414 11.87 -3.67 22.31
N ASN A 415 12.74 -2.96 21.57
CA ASN A 415 13.00 -1.51 21.53
C ASN A 415 13.39 -0.81 22.84
N CYS A 416 12.86 -1.24 23.98
CA CYS A 416 13.26 -0.94 25.36
C CYS A 416 12.30 -1.59 26.39
N LYS A 417 11.26 -2.31 25.93
CA LYS A 417 10.21 -2.91 26.76
C LYS A 417 10.47 -4.40 26.94
N LYS A 418 10.22 -4.89 28.15
CA LYS A 418 10.23 -6.31 28.48
C LYS A 418 8.80 -6.83 28.49
N CYS A 419 8.46 -7.68 27.53
CA CYS A 419 7.16 -8.30 27.38
C CYS A 419 7.19 -9.73 27.91
N THR A 420 6.22 -10.08 28.75
CA THR A 420 6.07 -11.43 29.31
C THR A 420 4.80 -12.06 28.74
N CYS A 421 4.89 -13.27 28.22
CA CYS A 421 3.71 -14.04 27.80
C CYS A 421 2.92 -14.49 29.03
N LYS A 422 1.66 -14.09 29.16
CA LYS A 422 0.74 -14.61 30.17
C LYS A 422 -0.63 -14.76 29.56
N GLY A 423 -1.32 -15.88 29.78
CA GLY A 423 -2.72 -15.97 29.37
C GLY A 423 -2.97 -15.94 27.86
N GLY A 424 -1.97 -16.25 27.02
CA GLY A 424 -2.03 -16.07 25.56
C GLY A 424 -1.85 -14.61 25.10
N GLN A 425 -1.51 -13.69 26.01
CA GLN A 425 -1.33 -12.26 25.73
C GLN A 425 0.07 -11.78 26.14
N TRP A 426 0.55 -10.73 25.47
CA TRP A 426 1.81 -10.06 25.80
C TRP A 426 1.58 -8.96 26.82
N TYR A 427 2.20 -9.10 28.00
CA TYR A 427 2.23 -8.06 29.03
C TYR A 427 3.58 -7.37 29.03
N CYS A 428 3.63 -6.18 28.44
CA CYS A 428 4.84 -5.39 28.30
C CYS A 428 5.01 -4.40 29.45
N THR A 429 6.17 -4.44 30.09
CA THR A 429 6.62 -3.49 31.11
C THR A 429 7.85 -2.75 30.61
N GLY A 430 7.89 -1.44 30.80
CA GLY A 430 9.00 -0.59 30.35
C GLY A 430 8.59 0.87 30.32
N GLY A 431 9.58 1.76 30.37
CA GLY A 431 9.37 3.19 30.18
C GLY A 431 9.19 3.55 28.70
N PRO A 432 9.01 4.84 28.40
CA PRO A 432 9.19 5.34 27.05
C PRO A 432 10.58 4.94 26.51
N CYS A 433 10.69 4.70 25.21
CA CYS A 433 11.97 4.36 24.58
C CYS A 433 12.71 5.61 24.13
N PRO A 434 14.05 5.59 24.09
CA PRO A 434 14.82 6.62 23.38
C PRO A 434 14.33 6.75 21.94
N GLY A 435 14.25 7.98 21.46
CA GLY A 435 13.86 8.30 20.09
C GLY A 435 15.06 8.18 19.17
N THR A 436 14.87 7.62 17.98
CA THR A 436 15.89 7.61 16.93
C THR A 436 15.34 8.24 15.66
N CYS A 437 15.97 9.31 15.20
CA CYS A 437 15.76 9.87 13.87
C CYS A 437 16.90 9.43 12.96
N GLU A 438 16.59 9.01 11.73
CA GLU A 438 17.58 8.62 10.74
C GLU A 438 17.36 9.44 9.47
N VAL A 439 18.46 9.94 8.91
CA VAL A 439 18.48 10.57 7.61
C VAL A 439 19.63 10.00 6.81
N PHE A 440 19.38 9.45 5.62
CA PHE A 440 20.44 8.91 4.77
C PHE A 440 20.20 9.22 3.30
N GLY A 441 21.23 9.05 2.49
CA GLY A 441 21.13 9.25 1.04
C GLY A 441 20.63 10.64 0.64
N ASN A 442 19.91 10.69 -0.47
CA ASN A 442 19.33 11.88 -1.10
C ASN A 442 17.93 12.17 -0.54
N GLY A 443 17.85 12.37 0.77
CA GLY A 443 16.59 12.82 1.39
C GLY A 443 15.67 11.70 1.87
N GLN A 444 16.20 10.53 2.26
CA GLN A 444 15.42 9.52 2.99
C GLN A 444 15.39 9.88 4.48
N TYR A 445 14.20 10.08 5.04
CA TYR A 445 14.00 10.41 6.45
C TYR A 445 13.20 9.33 7.17
N LYS A 446 13.54 9.13 8.44
CA LYS A 446 12.75 8.41 9.44
C LYS A 446 12.71 9.27 10.70
N THR A 447 11.52 9.73 11.09
CA THR A 447 11.30 10.55 12.29
C THR A 447 11.51 9.73 13.58
N PHE A 448 11.52 10.42 14.72
CA PHE A 448 11.58 9.77 16.03
C PHE A 448 10.41 8.80 16.28
N ASP A 449 9.24 9.09 15.73
CA ASP A 449 8.03 8.26 15.83
C ASP A 449 7.87 7.29 14.66
N SER A 450 8.96 7.07 13.91
CA SER A 450 9.11 6.08 12.83
C SER A 450 8.35 6.38 11.53
N LYS A 451 7.91 7.61 11.31
CA LYS A 451 7.38 8.05 10.01
C LYS A 451 8.50 8.10 8.98
N ARG A 452 8.30 7.41 7.85
CA ARG A 452 9.21 7.48 6.71
C ARG A 452 8.66 8.42 5.66
N TYR A 453 9.52 9.25 5.10
CA TYR A 453 9.18 10.11 3.97
C TYR A 453 10.45 10.47 3.18
N HIS A 454 10.23 11.01 1.99
CA HIS A 454 11.29 11.50 1.12
C HIS A 454 11.19 13.01 0.96
N PHE A 455 12.32 13.71 1.02
CA PHE A 455 12.40 15.14 0.77
C PHE A 455 13.81 15.52 0.31
N ASP A 456 13.96 15.88 -0.97
CA ASP A 456 15.23 16.30 -1.57
C ASP A 456 15.31 17.83 -1.68
N GLY A 457 15.78 18.46 -0.61
CA GLY A 457 15.95 19.91 -0.53
C GLY A 457 17.40 20.36 -0.69
N HIS A 458 17.62 21.46 -1.43
CA HIS A 458 18.94 22.06 -1.67
C HIS A 458 19.20 23.27 -0.75
N CYS A 459 19.20 23.04 0.55
CA CYS A 459 19.41 24.07 1.55
C CYS A 459 20.02 23.48 2.83
N GLN A 460 20.24 24.35 3.81
CA GLN A 460 20.37 23.95 5.19
C GLN A 460 18.98 23.84 5.81
N TYR A 461 18.70 22.69 6.41
CA TYR A 461 17.43 22.38 7.06
C TYR A 461 17.63 22.00 8.52
N THR A 462 16.69 22.39 9.37
CA THR A 462 16.65 21.96 10.77
C THR A 462 16.14 20.53 10.86
N LEU A 463 17.02 19.59 11.20
CA LEU A 463 16.62 18.21 11.47
C LEU A 463 15.85 18.13 12.79
N VAL A 464 16.43 18.72 13.84
CA VAL A 464 15.81 18.77 15.16
C VAL A 464 16.35 19.96 15.94
N GLU A 465 15.47 20.64 16.65
CA GLU A 465 15.84 21.66 17.63
C GLU A 465 14.99 21.53 18.90
N ASP A 466 15.55 21.98 20.01
CA ASP A 466 14.81 22.20 21.25
C ASP A 466 13.80 23.34 21.05
N ALA A 467 12.52 23.00 21.11
CA ALA A 467 11.41 23.93 20.85
C ALA A 467 11.25 25.01 21.93
N SER A 468 11.85 24.81 23.12
CA SER A 468 11.62 25.66 24.30
C SER A 468 12.88 26.42 24.70
N SER A 469 13.91 25.72 25.16
CA SER A 469 15.08 26.32 25.81
C SER A 469 16.22 26.64 24.84
N GLN A 470 16.07 26.22 23.57
CA GLN A 470 17.07 26.37 22.51
C GLN A 470 18.45 25.83 22.91
N LEU A 471 18.50 24.77 23.72
CA LEU A 471 19.75 24.18 24.21
C LEU A 471 20.56 23.50 23.10
N PHE A 472 19.89 23.01 22.06
CA PHE A 472 20.56 22.44 20.89
C PHE A 472 19.75 22.62 19.61
N SER A 473 20.46 22.62 18.48
CA SER A 473 19.88 22.54 17.14
C SER A 473 20.83 21.76 16.24
N ILE A 474 20.29 20.76 15.55
CA ILE A 474 21.02 19.94 14.57
C ILE A 474 20.47 20.27 13.20
N GLN A 475 21.36 20.70 12.32
CA GLN A 475 21.03 21.10 10.96
C GLN A 475 21.83 20.25 9.97
N ALA A 476 21.20 19.93 8.84
CA ALA A 476 21.86 19.29 7.72
C ALA A 476 21.84 20.25 6.53
N GLU A 477 23.03 20.52 5.99
CA GLU A 477 23.19 21.23 4.72
C GLU A 477 23.34 20.18 3.62
N SER A 478 22.36 20.12 2.72
CA SER A 478 22.40 19.25 1.56
C SER A 478 23.07 19.99 0.40
N VAL A 479 24.21 19.47 -0.06
CA VAL A 479 24.95 20.06 -1.19
C VAL A 479 24.77 19.18 -2.44
N PRO A 480 24.36 19.75 -3.58
CA PRO A 480 24.37 19.04 -4.86
C PRO A 480 25.77 18.55 -5.19
N CYS A 481 25.91 17.26 -5.53
CA CYS A 481 27.21 16.72 -5.95
C CYS A 481 27.13 15.71 -7.09
N CYS A 482 25.93 15.48 -7.63
CA CYS A 482 25.72 14.85 -8.94
C CYS A 482 25.21 15.92 -9.91
N ASP A 483 24.82 15.58 -11.15
CA ASP A 483 24.23 16.56 -12.10
C ASP A 483 23.23 17.47 -11.38
N GLU A 484 23.11 18.72 -11.83
CA GLU A 484 22.58 19.93 -11.13
C GLU A 484 21.26 19.79 -10.33
N ALA A 485 20.60 18.64 -10.32
CA ALA A 485 19.36 18.31 -9.66
C ALA A 485 19.45 17.38 -8.42
N LEU A 486 20.61 16.80 -8.01
CA LEU A 486 20.64 15.77 -6.94
C LEU A 486 21.69 16.00 -5.82
N THR A 487 21.27 15.83 -4.55
CA THR A 487 22.10 16.06 -3.34
C THR A 487 22.75 14.80 -2.79
N CYS A 488 24.08 14.68 -2.85
CA CYS A 488 24.77 13.46 -2.40
C CYS A 488 25.75 13.68 -1.22
N SER A 489 25.79 14.87 -0.61
CA SER A 489 26.65 15.15 0.54
C SER A 489 25.96 16.05 1.55
N ARG A 490 26.16 15.73 2.84
CA ARG A 490 25.60 16.49 3.95
C ARG A 490 26.71 17.02 4.84
N ALA A 491 26.74 18.34 5.04
CA ALA A 491 27.44 18.89 6.19
C ALA A 491 26.46 18.95 7.36
N ILE A 492 26.91 18.48 8.53
CA ILE A 492 26.06 18.46 9.73
C ILE A 492 26.58 19.53 10.68
N SER A 493 25.68 20.42 11.09
CA SER A 493 25.97 21.45 12.09
C SER A 493 25.26 21.09 13.37
N VAL A 494 26.03 20.84 14.43
CA VAL A 494 25.53 20.59 15.79
C VAL A 494 25.79 21.84 16.61
N ASN A 495 24.75 22.62 16.84
CA ASN A 495 24.78 23.81 17.69
C ASN A 495 24.37 23.42 19.10
N LEU A 496 25.24 23.70 20.07
CA LEU A 496 25.01 23.42 21.49
C LEU A 496 25.11 24.71 22.29
N LYS A 497 24.19 24.89 23.23
CA LYS A 497 24.19 25.98 24.20
C LYS A 497 24.18 25.40 25.61
N ASP A 498 25.05 25.95 26.46
CA ASP A 498 25.06 25.64 27.90
C ASP A 498 24.09 26.57 28.67
N GLU A 499 23.79 26.24 29.93
CA GLU A 499 22.87 26.98 30.81
C GLU A 499 23.24 28.47 30.98
N ILE A 500 24.52 28.81 30.81
CA ILE A 500 25.06 30.18 30.88
C ILE A 500 25.15 30.83 29.49
N GLN A 501 24.44 30.32 28.48
CA GLN A 501 24.36 30.86 27.10
C GLN A 501 25.72 30.91 26.36
N ASN A 502 26.64 29.99 26.68
CA ASN A 502 27.82 29.77 25.85
C ASN A 502 27.44 28.85 24.70
N GLU A 503 27.75 29.27 23.47
CA GLU A 503 27.40 28.57 22.25
C GLU A 503 28.66 27.98 21.60
N VAL A 504 28.55 26.75 21.14
CA VAL A 504 29.56 26.07 20.32
C VAL A 504 28.87 25.40 19.14
N THR A 505 29.46 25.55 17.96
CA THR A 505 29.01 24.87 16.75
C THR A 505 30.06 23.87 16.30
N LEU A 506 29.65 22.61 16.20
CA LEU A 506 30.45 21.54 15.61
C LEU A 506 29.98 21.32 14.18
N ILE A 507 30.92 21.37 13.23
CA ILE A 507 30.66 21.16 11.82
C ILE A 507 31.32 19.85 11.42
N LEU A 508 30.50 18.87 11.05
CA LEU A 508 30.93 17.59 10.51
C LEU A 508 30.91 17.71 8.98
N ARG A 509 32.09 17.74 8.38
CA ARG A 509 32.29 17.91 6.94
C ARG A 509 33.61 17.26 6.55
N ASP A 510 33.71 16.78 5.31
CA ASP A 510 34.96 16.26 4.74
C ASP A 510 35.61 15.17 5.61
N ARG A 511 34.77 14.29 6.18
CA ARG A 511 35.14 13.19 7.09
C ARG A 511 35.82 13.62 8.39
N ASN A 512 35.72 14.90 8.77
CA ASN A 512 36.31 15.46 9.97
C ASN A 512 35.29 16.28 10.78
N VAL A 513 35.63 16.61 12.02
CA VAL A 513 34.86 17.49 12.90
C VAL A 513 35.66 18.76 13.15
N THR A 514 35.06 19.91 12.86
CA THR A 514 35.65 21.22 13.15
C THR A 514 34.79 21.98 14.15
N GLN A 515 35.44 22.63 15.11
CA GLN A 515 34.79 23.47 16.10
C GLN A 515 34.88 24.93 15.65
N LYS A 516 33.74 25.63 15.65
CA LYS A 516 33.66 27.07 15.39
C LYS A 516 33.30 27.78 16.69
N ASP A 517 34.30 28.36 17.36
CA ASP A 517 34.09 29.14 18.58
C ASP A 517 33.66 30.57 18.28
N LEU A 518 32.68 31.06 19.03
CA LEU A 518 32.31 32.48 19.07
C LEU A 518 33.03 33.22 20.23
N LYS A 519 33.71 32.53 21.15
CA LYS A 519 34.42 33.12 22.31
C LYS A 519 35.69 32.35 22.69
N SER A 520 36.86 33.00 22.65
CA SER A 520 38.13 32.41 23.10
C SER A 520 38.20 32.26 24.63
N GLY A 521 38.52 31.06 25.14
CA GLY A 521 38.88 30.82 26.55
C GLY A 521 38.03 29.82 27.34
N ILE A 522 37.01 29.19 26.72
CA ILE A 522 36.15 28.18 27.37
C ILE A 522 36.65 26.77 27.00
N ASN A 523 36.75 25.87 27.97
CA ASN A 523 37.05 24.46 27.72
C ASN A 523 35.75 23.68 27.42
N TYR A 524 35.40 23.57 26.14
CA TYR A 524 34.19 22.89 25.69
C TYR A 524 34.26 21.35 25.75
N GLN A 525 35.42 20.75 26.09
CA GLN A 525 35.59 19.29 26.20
C GLN A 525 34.75 18.65 27.31
N GLN A 526 34.15 19.44 28.21
CA GLN A 526 33.21 18.97 29.22
C GLN A 526 31.75 18.94 28.75
N LEU A 527 31.42 19.60 27.63
CA LEU A 527 30.05 19.69 27.11
C LEU A 527 29.71 18.56 26.14
N TYR A 528 30.68 18.10 25.37
CA TYR A 528 30.51 17.02 24.40
C TYR A 528 31.78 16.18 24.29
N SER A 529 31.63 14.94 23.82
CA SER A 529 32.74 14.08 23.43
C SER A 529 32.61 13.65 21.97
N VAL A 530 33.74 13.51 21.28
CA VAL A 530 33.81 13.05 19.90
C VAL A 530 34.55 11.72 19.87
N HIS A 531 33.91 10.69 19.35
CA HIS A 531 34.47 9.36 19.21
C HIS A 531 34.44 8.93 17.75
N THR A 532 35.55 8.36 17.27
CA THR A 532 35.59 7.71 15.95
C THR A 532 35.49 6.21 16.16
N VAL A 533 34.43 5.59 15.66
CA VAL A 533 34.12 4.17 15.86
C VAL A 533 33.89 3.53 14.52
N GLY A 534 34.83 2.71 14.07
CA GLY A 534 34.80 2.11 12.74
C GLY A 534 34.62 3.18 11.65
N LEU A 535 33.57 3.01 10.85
CA LEU A 535 33.23 3.95 9.77
C LEU A 535 32.55 5.24 10.26
N TYR A 536 32.15 5.32 11.54
CA TYR A 536 31.32 6.39 12.08
C TYR A 536 32.10 7.41 12.94
N ILE A 537 31.55 8.61 13.05
CA ILE A 537 31.87 9.60 14.08
C ILE A 537 30.64 9.77 14.96
N ILE A 538 30.84 9.72 16.28
CA ILE A 538 29.79 9.88 17.28
C ILE A 538 30.10 11.14 18.09
N ILE A 539 29.16 12.07 18.12
CA ILE A 539 29.15 13.20 19.04
C ILE A 539 28.16 12.88 20.15
N SER A 540 28.65 12.77 21.38
CA SER A 540 27.84 12.48 22.55
C SER A 540 27.77 13.71 23.47
N VAL A 541 26.55 14.09 23.85
CA VAL A 541 26.25 15.24 24.70
C VAL A 541 25.53 14.72 25.94
N ASN A 542 26.31 14.30 26.94
CA ASN A 542 25.85 13.48 28.06
C ASN A 542 24.79 14.19 28.93
N ASN A 543 25.00 15.48 29.21
CA ASN A 543 24.05 16.30 29.98
C ASN A 543 22.69 16.42 29.26
N LEU A 544 22.67 16.43 27.93
CA LEU A 544 21.44 16.46 27.14
C LEU A 544 20.93 15.06 26.78
N GLY A 545 21.73 14.00 26.93
CA GLY A 545 21.31 12.66 26.53
C GLY A 545 21.03 12.58 25.02
N LEU A 546 21.88 13.24 24.24
CA LEU A 546 21.82 13.38 22.79
C LEU A 546 23.06 12.74 22.18
N ASN A 547 22.88 11.87 21.18
CA ASN A 547 23.96 11.35 20.34
C ASN A 547 23.70 11.72 18.87
N VAL A 548 24.74 12.15 18.16
CA VAL A 548 24.75 12.33 16.70
C VAL A 548 25.77 11.37 16.12
N ILE A 549 25.31 10.41 15.32
CA ILE A 549 26.12 9.35 14.72
C ILE A 549 26.14 9.58 13.21
N TRP A 550 27.32 9.84 12.65
CA TRP A 550 27.51 10.17 11.24
C TRP A 550 28.45 9.17 10.57
N ASP A 551 28.07 8.65 9.40
CA ASP A 551 28.85 7.68 8.62
C ASP A 551 30.02 8.29 7.83
N LYS A 552 30.35 9.56 8.10
CA LYS A 552 31.34 10.37 7.36
C LYS A 552 30.93 10.69 5.91
N GLN A 553 29.69 10.37 5.54
CA GLN A 553 29.11 10.57 4.21
C GLN A 553 27.72 11.20 4.33
N THR A 554 26.64 10.46 4.06
CA THR A 554 25.27 10.99 3.93
C THR A 554 24.34 10.53 5.04
N LYS A 555 24.69 9.48 5.79
CA LYS A 555 23.85 8.96 6.87
C LYS A 555 24.15 9.66 8.19
N VAL A 556 23.13 10.28 8.75
CA VAL A 556 23.07 10.76 10.13
C VAL A 556 21.99 10.01 10.89
N LYS A 557 22.32 9.60 12.09
CA LYS A 557 21.39 9.06 13.08
C LYS A 557 21.46 9.94 14.32
N ILE A 558 20.31 10.40 14.79
CA ILE A 558 20.17 11.25 15.97
C ILE A 558 19.40 10.45 17.01
N GLU A 559 20.01 10.25 18.18
CA GLU A 559 19.38 9.55 19.30
C GLU A 559 19.09 10.53 20.43
N LEU A 560 17.84 10.53 20.90
CA LEU A 560 17.39 11.36 22.01
C LEU A 560 16.85 10.51 23.15
N GLN A 561 17.29 10.83 24.37
CA GLN A 561 16.68 10.28 25.59
C GLN A 561 15.24 10.78 25.78
N THR A 562 14.45 9.98 26.50
CA THR A 562 13.00 10.16 26.69
C THR A 562 12.59 11.50 27.33
N LYS A 563 13.52 12.19 28.02
CA LYS A 563 13.28 13.52 28.59
C LYS A 563 12.91 14.59 27.56
N TRP A 564 13.22 14.33 26.28
CA TRP A 564 12.94 15.19 25.13
C TRP A 564 11.61 14.87 24.43
N MET A 565 10.85 13.88 24.90
CA MET A 565 9.56 13.55 24.30
C MET A 565 8.62 14.76 24.30
N GLY A 566 8.08 15.12 23.14
CA GLY A 566 7.20 16.27 22.92
C GLY A 566 7.87 17.64 23.13
N LYS A 567 9.21 17.71 23.20
CA LYS A 567 9.97 18.96 23.42
C LYS A 567 10.86 19.36 22.26
N VAL A 568 10.82 18.60 21.18
CA VAL A 568 11.61 18.86 19.98
C VAL A 568 10.70 19.13 18.80
N ARG A 569 11.28 19.70 17.74
CA ARG A 569 10.61 19.93 16.47
C ARG A 569 11.65 19.97 15.34
N GLY A 570 11.21 19.76 14.11
CA GLY A 570 12.06 19.75 12.93
C GLY A 570 11.64 18.68 11.94
N LEU A 571 12.49 18.41 10.96
CA LEU A 571 12.28 17.31 10.00
C LEU A 571 12.22 15.93 10.67
N CYS A 572 12.81 15.76 11.85
CA CYS A 572 12.74 14.53 12.63
C CYS A 572 11.43 14.34 13.41
N GLY A 573 10.44 15.22 13.24
CA GLY A 573 9.17 15.19 13.98
C GLY A 573 9.27 15.83 15.36
N ASN A 574 8.29 15.56 16.22
CA ASN A 574 8.16 16.15 17.56
C ASN A 574 8.40 15.16 18.72
N PHE A 575 8.57 13.87 18.42
CA PHE A 575 8.90 12.80 19.36
C PHE A 575 7.87 12.65 20.49
N ASP A 576 6.59 12.59 20.17
CA ASP A 576 5.50 12.41 21.14
C ASP A 576 4.85 11.01 21.10
N GLY A 577 5.23 10.19 20.11
CA GLY A 577 4.68 8.86 19.88
C GLY A 577 3.54 8.80 18.86
N GLU A 578 3.16 9.93 18.24
CA GLU A 578 2.05 10.03 17.28
C GLU A 578 2.53 10.28 15.84
N LEU A 579 2.68 9.21 15.06
CA LEU A 579 3.14 9.25 13.66
C LEU A 579 2.29 10.16 12.72
N MET A 580 1.04 10.45 13.07
CA MET A 580 0.15 11.25 12.22
C MET A 580 0.45 12.75 12.28
N ASN A 581 1.08 13.23 13.36
CA ASN A 581 1.35 14.66 13.56
C ASN A 581 2.81 15.07 13.25
N ASP A 582 3.68 14.10 12.99
CA ASP A 582 5.12 14.27 12.70
C ASP A 582 5.45 15.28 11.58
N MET A 583 4.55 15.45 10.60
CA MET A 583 4.70 16.44 9.53
C MET A 583 4.13 17.80 9.96
N MET A 584 4.61 18.29 11.11
CA MET A 584 4.27 19.60 11.64
C MET A 584 5.25 20.65 11.10
N THR A 585 4.75 21.66 10.40
CA THR A 585 5.56 22.74 9.85
C THR A 585 6.21 23.59 10.94
N SER A 586 7.20 24.42 10.57
CA SER A 586 7.82 25.38 11.50
C SER A 586 6.83 26.40 12.10
N SER A 587 5.67 26.61 11.44
CA SER A 587 4.55 27.40 11.95
C SER A 587 3.57 26.62 12.83
N SER A 588 3.91 25.38 13.22
CA SER A 588 3.08 24.48 14.04
C SER A 588 1.77 24.01 13.38
N THR A 589 1.75 23.89 12.05
CA THR A 589 0.60 23.37 11.30
C THR A 589 0.89 21.94 10.85
N VAL A 590 -0.02 20.99 11.10
CA VAL A 590 0.12 19.63 10.59
C VAL A 590 -0.33 19.58 9.13
N VAL A 591 0.54 19.08 8.25
CA VAL A 591 0.31 19.00 6.80
C VAL A 591 0.47 17.57 6.32
N SER A 592 -0.10 17.24 5.16
CA SER A 592 0.07 15.93 4.52
C SER A 592 1.15 15.93 3.42
N SER A 593 1.57 17.10 2.94
CA SER A 593 2.56 17.26 1.87
C SER A 593 3.99 17.26 2.43
N THR A 594 4.82 16.34 1.95
CA THR A 594 6.26 16.25 2.26
C THR A 594 7.01 17.51 1.84
N LEU A 595 6.65 18.10 0.69
CA LEU A 595 7.25 19.32 0.17
C LEU A 595 6.92 20.54 1.04
N GLU A 596 5.65 20.70 1.42
CA GLU A 596 5.22 21.81 2.29
C GLU A 596 5.91 21.71 3.66
N PHE A 597 5.90 20.51 4.23
CA PHE A 597 6.59 20.21 5.48
C PHE A 597 8.09 20.53 5.39
N GLY A 598 8.81 19.94 4.43
CA GLY A 598 10.25 20.11 4.30
C GLY A 598 10.68 21.54 3.99
N ASN A 599 9.97 22.24 3.10
CA ASN A 599 10.25 23.64 2.78
C ASN A 599 10.05 24.57 3.98
N SER A 600 9.14 24.24 4.90
CA SER A 600 8.92 25.05 6.11
C SER A 600 10.12 25.03 7.07
N TRP A 601 11.00 24.03 6.97
CA TRP A 601 12.14 23.81 7.88
C TRP A 601 13.49 24.26 7.32
N LYS A 602 13.53 24.97 6.19
CA LYS A 602 14.75 25.58 5.66
C LYS A 602 15.23 26.73 6.54
N THR A 603 16.54 26.87 6.72
CA THR A 603 17.10 28.01 7.45
C THR A 603 17.06 29.27 6.58
N ALA A 604 17.04 30.45 7.22
CA ALA A 604 16.95 31.72 6.51
C ALA A 604 18.24 32.09 5.74
N VAL A 605 19.36 31.43 6.02
CA VAL A 605 20.68 31.75 5.47
C VAL A 605 21.41 30.45 5.11
N PRO A 606 21.81 30.26 3.83
CA PRO A 606 21.57 31.14 2.68
C PRO A 606 20.08 31.17 2.26
N PRO A 607 19.61 32.20 1.54
CA PRO A 607 18.26 32.19 0.99
C PRO A 607 18.14 31.09 -0.08
N CYS A 608 17.27 30.11 0.17
CA CYS A 608 17.03 28.97 -0.71
C CYS A 608 15.62 29.01 -1.33
N SER A 609 15.51 28.55 -2.56
CA SER A 609 14.23 28.32 -3.23
C SER A 609 13.49 27.13 -2.64
N ASP A 610 12.16 27.14 -2.75
CA ASP A 610 11.34 26.00 -2.38
C ASP A 610 11.52 24.84 -3.36
N VAL A 611 11.50 23.62 -2.83
CA VAL A 611 11.36 22.40 -3.62
C VAL A 611 9.91 22.32 -4.09
N THR A 612 9.70 22.40 -5.40
CA THR A 612 8.34 22.47 -5.98
C THR A 612 7.88 21.14 -6.57
N LYS A 613 8.77 20.17 -6.71
CA LYS A 613 8.49 18.84 -7.28
C LYS A 613 9.42 17.81 -6.66
N GLU A 614 8.90 16.62 -6.37
CA GLU A 614 9.73 15.45 -6.09
C GLU A 614 10.38 14.94 -7.39
N LEU A 615 11.67 14.65 -7.33
CA LEU A 615 12.43 14.08 -8.42
C LEU A 615 12.51 12.56 -8.24
N PHE A 616 12.27 11.80 -9.31
CA PHE A 616 12.43 10.35 -9.33
C PHE A 616 13.63 10.00 -10.22
N PRO A 617 14.83 9.79 -9.65
CA PRO A 617 16.07 9.70 -10.42
C PRO A 617 16.07 8.60 -11.49
N CYS A 618 15.36 7.50 -11.23
CA CYS A 618 15.27 6.38 -12.16
C CYS A 618 14.39 6.66 -13.40
N GLU A 619 13.49 7.65 -13.37
CA GLU A 619 12.66 8.03 -14.53
C GLU A 619 13.49 8.77 -15.58
N HIS A 620 14.52 9.50 -15.15
CA HIS A 620 15.43 10.22 -16.04
C HIS A 620 16.46 9.29 -16.70
N HIS A 621 16.81 8.17 -16.05
CA HIS A 621 17.84 7.23 -16.48
C HIS A 621 17.34 5.77 -16.52
N SER A 622 16.60 5.41 -17.58
CA SER A 622 15.99 4.08 -17.74
C SER A 622 16.99 2.90 -17.69
N TYR A 623 18.24 3.12 -18.11
CA TYR A 623 19.31 2.12 -18.01
C TYR A 623 19.76 1.85 -16.56
N CYS A 624 19.62 2.85 -15.68
CA CYS A 624 20.05 2.77 -14.29
C CYS A 624 19.04 1.99 -13.42
N TYR A 625 17.74 2.12 -13.71
CA TYR A 625 16.68 1.41 -12.97
C TYR A 625 16.88 -0.11 -12.93
N ALA A 626 17.17 -0.73 -14.08
CA ALA A 626 17.39 -2.18 -14.15
C ALA A 626 18.63 -2.62 -13.36
N TRP A 627 19.69 -1.81 -13.36
CA TRP A 627 20.90 -2.05 -12.55
C TRP A 627 20.58 -1.92 -11.06
N ALA A 628 19.87 -0.87 -10.66
CA ALA A 628 19.46 -0.59 -9.29
C ALA A 628 18.57 -1.72 -8.74
N GLN A 629 17.52 -2.12 -9.45
CA GLN A 629 16.66 -3.25 -9.07
C GLN A 629 17.49 -4.51 -8.81
N LYS A 630 18.35 -4.90 -9.76
CA LYS A 630 19.16 -6.12 -9.65
C LYS A 630 20.10 -6.08 -8.44
N ARG A 631 20.73 -4.95 -8.15
CA ARG A 631 21.66 -4.80 -7.02
C ARG A 631 20.92 -4.75 -5.68
N CYS A 632 19.83 -3.99 -5.60
CA CYS A 632 19.03 -3.82 -4.39
C CYS A 632 18.28 -5.08 -3.95
N MET A 633 18.11 -6.08 -4.84
CA MET A 633 17.57 -7.41 -4.49
C MET A 633 18.35 -8.15 -3.40
N ILE A 634 19.58 -7.71 -3.05
CA ILE A 634 20.28 -8.21 -1.87
C ILE A 634 19.42 -8.13 -0.61
N ILE A 635 18.61 -7.07 -0.43
CA ILE A 635 17.74 -6.86 0.74
C ILE A 635 16.72 -8.01 0.87
N TYR A 636 16.25 -8.54 -0.25
CA TYR A 636 15.33 -9.68 -0.33
C TYR A 636 16.04 -11.06 -0.36
N SER A 637 17.36 -11.08 -0.51
CA SER A 637 18.12 -12.33 -0.64
C SER A 637 18.32 -13.05 0.70
N ASP A 638 18.77 -14.31 0.61
CA ASP A 638 19.14 -15.13 1.76
C ASP A 638 20.23 -14.50 2.65
N THR A 639 21.00 -13.53 2.13
CA THR A 639 21.98 -12.75 2.91
C THR A 639 21.34 -12.13 4.15
N PHE A 640 20.08 -11.70 4.05
CA PHE A 640 19.34 -11.01 5.12
C PHE A 640 18.19 -11.84 5.71
N LYS A 641 18.09 -13.15 5.41
CA LYS A 641 16.95 -14.00 5.80
C LYS A 641 16.60 -13.94 7.29
N ASP A 642 17.61 -13.85 8.16
CA ASP A 642 17.41 -13.83 9.61
C ASP A 642 16.79 -12.50 10.09
N CYS A 643 16.95 -11.44 9.30
CA CYS A 643 16.39 -10.10 9.56
C CYS A 643 14.98 -9.91 9.00
N HIS A 644 14.58 -10.66 7.97
CA HIS A 644 13.27 -10.51 7.30
C HIS A 644 12.05 -10.59 8.24
N PRO A 645 12.02 -11.42 9.30
CA PRO A 645 10.90 -11.47 10.25
C PRO A 645 10.85 -10.30 11.25
N LYS A 646 11.90 -9.48 11.33
CA LYS A 646 12.04 -8.41 12.34
C LYS A 646 12.08 -6.99 11.76
N VAL A 647 12.55 -6.82 10.54
CA VAL A 647 12.65 -5.51 9.87
C VAL A 647 12.00 -5.58 8.50
N ASP A 648 11.00 -4.73 8.27
CA ASP A 648 10.33 -4.63 6.97
C ASP A 648 11.31 -4.20 5.87
N ARG A 649 11.29 -4.94 4.77
CA ARG A 649 12.23 -4.83 3.65
C ARG A 649 11.82 -3.74 2.67
N GLU A 650 10.52 -3.55 2.48
CA GLU A 650 9.99 -2.79 1.36
C GLU A 650 10.46 -1.32 1.37
N PRO A 651 10.43 -0.60 2.52
CA PRO A 651 10.89 0.79 2.56
C PRO A 651 12.39 0.93 2.24
N TYR A 652 13.22 -0.04 2.65
CA TYR A 652 14.66 -0.01 2.39
C TYR A 652 15.00 -0.40 0.95
N TYR A 653 14.23 -1.32 0.36
CA TYR A 653 14.37 -1.68 -1.05
C TYR A 653 14.03 -0.51 -1.98
N GLN A 654 12.92 0.18 -1.71
CA GLN A 654 12.53 1.37 -2.47
C GLN A 654 13.55 2.51 -2.30
N ALA A 655 14.01 2.77 -1.07
CA ALA A 655 15.09 3.71 -0.82
C ALA A 655 16.36 3.34 -1.59
N CYS A 656 16.76 2.05 -1.57
CA CYS A 656 17.93 1.57 -2.30
C CYS A 656 17.83 1.83 -3.81
N ILE A 657 16.66 1.62 -4.43
CA ILE A 657 16.45 1.91 -5.85
C ILE A 657 16.66 3.39 -6.13
N LEU A 658 16.03 4.26 -5.33
CA LEU A 658 16.14 5.72 -5.50
C LEU A 658 17.59 6.18 -5.36
N GLU A 659 18.27 5.77 -4.29
CA GLU A 659 19.67 6.11 -4.03
C GLU A 659 20.63 5.57 -5.09
N ALA A 660 20.39 4.36 -5.59
CA ALA A 660 21.19 3.75 -6.64
C ALA A 660 21.03 4.49 -7.99
N CYS A 661 19.88 5.10 -8.26
CA CYS A 661 19.63 5.87 -9.47
C CYS A 661 20.07 7.34 -9.40
N SER A 662 20.44 7.84 -8.21
CA SER A 662 20.65 9.26 -7.95
C SER A 662 21.90 9.89 -8.58
N CYS A 663 22.87 9.10 -9.04
CA CYS A 663 24.13 9.62 -9.56
C CYS A 663 24.65 8.71 -10.67
N GLU A 664 25.49 9.23 -11.57
CA GLU A 664 26.18 8.42 -12.58
C GLU A 664 27.40 7.66 -11.99
N PHE A 665 27.68 6.47 -12.55
CA PHE A 665 28.82 5.59 -12.25
C PHE A 665 29.18 5.41 -10.76
N GLU A 666 30.16 6.16 -10.24
CA GLU A 666 30.71 5.97 -8.90
C GLU A 666 29.72 6.40 -7.80
N GLY A 667 28.89 7.40 -8.07
CA GLY A 667 27.85 7.83 -7.12
C GLY A 667 26.71 6.82 -6.98
N SER A 668 26.39 6.06 -8.05
CA SER A 668 25.37 5.00 -8.00
C SER A 668 25.75 3.90 -7.00
N PHE A 669 27.04 3.52 -6.97
CA PHE A 669 27.56 2.53 -6.03
C PHE A 669 27.54 3.06 -4.60
N LEU A 670 27.85 4.34 -4.39
CA LEU A 670 27.79 4.95 -3.06
C LEU A 670 26.36 4.92 -2.49
N GLY A 671 25.38 5.39 -3.26
CA GLY A 671 23.97 5.36 -2.86
C GLY A 671 23.46 3.94 -2.57
N PHE A 672 23.80 2.97 -3.42
CA PHE A 672 23.54 1.55 -3.17
C PHE A 672 24.14 1.08 -1.84
N CYS A 673 25.43 1.34 -1.59
CA CYS A 673 26.10 0.89 -0.38
C CYS A 673 25.52 1.56 0.88
N THR A 674 25.19 2.84 0.83
CA THR A 674 24.56 3.57 1.93
C THR A 674 23.19 3.00 2.27
N ALA A 675 22.35 2.73 1.27
CA ALA A 675 21.00 2.19 1.50
C ALA A 675 21.04 0.75 2.06
N VAL A 676 21.93 -0.10 1.56
CA VAL A 676 22.10 -1.47 2.10
C VAL A 676 22.69 -1.43 3.51
N ALA A 677 23.65 -0.54 3.78
CA ALA A 677 24.18 -0.32 5.13
C ALA A 677 23.10 0.18 6.10
N ALA A 678 22.15 1.01 5.64
CA ALA A 678 21.01 1.42 6.45
C ALA A 678 20.08 0.24 6.82
N TYR A 679 19.88 -0.73 5.92
CA TYR A 679 19.13 -1.94 6.26
C TYR A 679 19.91 -2.85 7.22
N ALA A 680 21.22 -3.02 7.01
CA ALA A 680 22.09 -3.78 7.91
C ALA A 680 22.12 -3.19 9.32
N ASP A 681 22.20 -1.86 9.45
CA ASP A 681 22.11 -1.17 10.74
C ASP A 681 20.76 -1.39 11.41
N ALA A 682 19.65 -1.33 10.65
CA ALA A 682 18.33 -1.65 11.19
C ALA A 682 18.24 -3.09 11.72
N CYS A 683 18.81 -4.07 11.02
CA CYS A 683 18.94 -5.44 11.53
C CYS A 683 19.77 -5.50 12.82
N ALA A 684 20.86 -4.72 12.86
CA ALA A 684 21.75 -4.67 14.02
C ALA A 684 21.04 -4.08 15.26
N THR A 685 20.13 -3.11 15.09
CA THR A 685 19.26 -2.61 16.19
C THR A 685 18.33 -3.69 16.76
N GLN A 686 18.02 -4.73 15.98
CA GLN A 686 17.24 -5.90 16.40
C GLN A 686 18.14 -7.05 16.91
N ASN A 687 19.41 -6.75 17.24
CA ASN A 687 20.45 -7.70 17.64
C ASN A 687 20.71 -8.80 16.60
N ILE A 688 20.57 -8.49 15.31
CA ILE A 688 20.89 -9.40 14.22
C ILE A 688 22.10 -8.83 13.48
N CYS A 689 23.24 -9.49 13.61
CA CYS A 689 24.43 -9.15 12.86
C CYS A 689 24.42 -9.81 11.48
N ILE A 690 24.53 -9.00 10.42
CA ILE A 690 24.59 -9.49 9.04
C ILE A 690 25.92 -9.08 8.40
N LYS A 691 26.74 -10.07 8.02
CA LYS A 691 27.96 -9.84 7.25
C LYS A 691 27.66 -9.81 5.76
N TRP A 692 27.40 -8.62 5.21
CA TRP A 692 26.95 -8.45 3.83
C TRP A 692 28.01 -7.90 2.86
N ARG A 693 29.07 -7.25 3.35
CA ARG A 693 30.14 -6.70 2.50
C ARG A 693 31.06 -7.80 1.97
N THR A 694 31.46 -7.69 0.70
CA THR A 694 32.40 -8.61 0.03
C THR A 694 33.38 -7.80 -0.84
N PRO A 695 34.51 -8.38 -1.28
CA PRO A 695 35.47 -7.67 -2.14
C PRO A 695 34.86 -7.07 -3.42
N ASP A 696 33.80 -7.69 -3.95
CA ASP A 696 33.05 -7.28 -5.15
C ASP A 696 31.78 -6.44 -4.84
N ARG A 697 31.44 -6.27 -3.55
CA ARG A 697 30.22 -5.59 -3.10
C ARG A 697 30.49 -4.73 -1.88
N CYS A 698 30.56 -3.41 -2.12
CA CYS A 698 30.80 -2.39 -1.11
C CYS A 698 32.04 -2.69 -0.23
N PRO A 699 33.22 -2.92 -0.84
CA PRO A 699 34.43 -3.30 -0.11
C PRO A 699 34.89 -2.20 0.85
N VAL A 700 35.54 -2.62 1.93
CA VAL A 700 36.18 -1.74 2.92
C VAL A 700 37.66 -2.09 2.99
N TYR A 701 38.51 -1.06 2.97
CA TYR A 701 39.97 -1.20 2.92
C TYR A 701 40.59 -0.93 4.29
N CYS A 702 40.36 -1.83 5.25
CA CYS A 702 40.86 -1.68 6.62
C CYS A 702 42.39 -1.84 6.73
N ASP A 703 42.99 -2.56 5.79
CA ASP A 703 44.43 -2.80 5.71
C ASP A 703 45.24 -1.53 5.43
N PHE A 704 44.62 -0.51 4.83
CA PHE A 704 45.19 0.82 4.66
C PHE A 704 45.69 1.45 5.98
N TYR A 705 45.07 1.09 7.11
CA TYR A 705 45.44 1.62 8.44
C TYR A 705 46.56 0.83 9.13
N ASN A 706 46.99 -0.30 8.55
CA ASN A 706 48.13 -1.05 9.08
C ASN A 706 49.45 -0.34 8.76
N LYS A 707 50.40 -0.43 9.68
CA LYS A 707 51.79 -0.09 9.37
C LYS A 707 52.39 -1.18 8.49
N GLU A 708 53.43 -0.83 7.75
CA GLU A 708 54.14 -1.77 6.89
C GLU A 708 54.63 -2.99 7.70
N GLY A 709 54.22 -4.19 7.29
CA GLY A 709 54.55 -5.45 7.96
C GLY A 709 53.64 -5.83 9.14
N GLU A 710 52.65 -5.02 9.50
CA GLU A 710 51.66 -5.32 10.55
C GLU A 710 50.29 -5.68 9.93
N CYS A 711 49.46 -6.41 10.69
CA CYS A 711 48.08 -6.75 10.31
C CYS A 711 47.21 -6.72 11.56
N SER A 712 46.94 -5.51 12.07
CA SER A 712 46.16 -5.27 13.30
C SER A 712 44.75 -4.76 13.04
N TRP A 713 44.53 -4.07 11.91
CA TRP A 713 43.24 -3.56 11.48
C TRP A 713 42.53 -4.59 10.60
N HIS A 714 41.32 -4.97 11.01
CA HIS A 714 40.46 -5.92 10.30
C HIS A 714 39.04 -5.37 10.18
N TYR A 715 38.33 -5.78 9.12
CA TYR A 715 36.90 -5.51 8.99
C TYR A 715 36.11 -6.46 9.90
N GLU A 716 35.33 -5.89 10.81
CA GLU A 716 34.34 -6.59 11.61
C GLU A 716 32.96 -6.03 11.23
N ALA A 717 32.02 -6.91 10.87
CA ALA A 717 30.72 -6.45 10.35
C ALA A 717 29.84 -5.88 11.46
N CYS A 718 30.01 -6.38 12.67
CA CYS A 718 29.30 -5.89 13.84
C CYS A 718 30.25 -6.06 15.03
N PRO A 719 31.14 -5.11 15.34
CA PRO A 719 31.77 -5.04 16.65
C PRO A 719 30.78 -4.45 17.64
N HIS A 720 30.52 -5.14 18.76
CA HIS A 720 29.70 -4.59 19.84
C HIS A 720 30.56 -3.62 20.64
N GLN A 721 30.21 -2.33 20.63
CA GLN A 721 30.96 -1.31 21.38
C GLN A 721 30.12 -0.68 22.48
N THR A 722 30.78 -0.41 23.62
CA THR A 722 30.19 0.26 24.78
C THR A 722 31.05 1.45 25.17
N PHE A 723 30.50 2.67 25.13
CA PHE A 723 31.19 3.90 25.51
C PHE A 723 30.53 4.58 26.71
N GLY A 724 31.35 4.99 27.68
CA GLY A 724 30.90 5.57 28.95
C GLY A 724 30.08 4.59 29.80
N GLU A 725 29.87 4.89 31.08
CA GLU A 725 28.92 4.14 31.90
C GLU A 725 27.49 4.33 31.33
N ASN A 726 27.09 3.49 30.36
CA ASN A 726 25.76 3.39 29.72
C ASN A 726 25.35 4.45 28.67
N ILE A 727 26.27 5.00 27.87
CA ILE A 727 25.96 6.17 27.00
C ILE A 727 25.69 5.78 25.53
N PHE A 728 26.38 4.76 25.00
CA PHE A 728 26.04 4.12 23.73
C PHE A 728 26.40 2.63 23.80
N SER A 729 25.44 1.77 23.45
CA SER A 729 25.64 0.32 23.29
C SER A 729 25.01 -0.13 21.99
N GLY A 730 25.81 -0.60 21.05
CA GLY A 730 25.32 -1.00 19.74
C GLY A 730 26.39 -1.61 18.85
N TRP A 731 25.93 -2.13 17.72
CA TRP A 731 26.77 -2.65 16.67
C TRP A 731 27.01 -1.55 15.63
N LEU A 732 28.28 -1.26 15.29
CA LEU A 732 28.65 -0.28 14.27
C LEU A 732 29.78 -0.84 13.40
N GLU A 733 29.61 -0.83 12.08
CA GLU A 733 30.63 -1.28 11.10
C GLU A 733 31.96 -0.52 11.17
#